data_AF-A0A7J5UNG4-F1
#
_entry.id   AF-A0A7J5UNG4-F1
#
_cell.length_a   1.000
_cell.length_b   1.000
_cell.length_c   1.000
_cell.angle_alpha   90.00
_cell.angle_beta   90.00
_cell.angle_gamma   90.00
#
_symmetry.space_group_name_H-M   'P 1'
#
loop_
_entity.id
_entity.type
_entity.pdbx_description
1 polymer ?
#
loop_
_entity_poly.entity_id
_entity_poly.type
_entity_poly.pdbx_seq_one_letter_code
_entity_poly.pdbx_strand_id
1 'polypeptide(L)'
;MRRPARPTRSRALLLAGLVALSGAVTVPAAAHGGIDHGSEPGADVALDWDNYEKILLTKNTGEPIDLAVMPDGKVLHTARDGVVRLTDPATGTTRVAATLDVYRNSEDGLQTVALDPNFAENGWVYLVYAPVVMDGVSSSGVPYPRTTPAGSAPNSLPAGETEEYWNQWLGYNQLSRFQWDAESGTLDLSTEQKIIKVEAQRGQCCHVGADIAWDADGNLFLSTGDNTPAGTPGANGFAPNNDAPGMNPGLDARRGPGNTNDLRGKILRISVQADGSYTIPAGNLFPEGTEGTRPEIYVMGVRNPFRIDYDAQSGALVWGDYGPDSAVPDPQRGPMGYVEWQSTTKPINGGWPFCHGPNANYNEWDFATGTPREFFDCDAGAENNSRWNTGLRELPPATAPQLWYGDDDDHQPWPELTAFGSGRGQGPMGGPVYRYDAENPSTSKFPEYWDGKSFFAEFSQDYVAAFTSDLANDGEVTHIENFLPNAHLNNVAQPIWDNVMDMEFGPDGSLYVLEYGDGFFRQNPDAGLYRVDFAAGNKTPQARFTASAISSSDAPLVVDFDASGSRDPEGDALTYEWDFDGDGTFDATGVTASHTYTETGQYTARLRVTDAGGRFALTSRAITVGNVAPTVSLDVPQGAFFDWGQTVRVNVSVDDPEDGTSPDCRRVSWTFGLGHDEHAHPLTSGTGCSFSIRTPADAQEHGETENIYGTLVVTYTDAGHGDIPPAQGEATLLFNPKTQEAEWADRLEGVEVVDDASASGLRKVVSFDEGDYLAYDPANLVGVDSVIGQAQGKGGIQLRWGAADAAPFAELAFGGGEGWQQAAATLADAPEGSDTLYVTSTGGVDLDYLRFVGAGVGTGDVPDTLAPVVQATLDPAQPTGENGWYTADVTVSVTAVDDGTVTERAYSLDGGKTWQPVSTYGTFAISGDGEHTALVRATDGAGNVSEPIALSVRIDAAAPVVSISGVEDGAELGDSGVLRPAAAAEDATSGVAATTLTVDGAPVTDALELWTLDLGEHTVVATATDAAGNTAETAVTFTTTTSLADVRALLGLLAERGEVGAVKPLTAQLDQAERHLAAGRAAQAVGALERFADKAGHEVLVRDAKAVIAALS
;
A
#
# COMPACT_ATOMS: atom_id res chain seq x y z
N MET A 1 -23.53 -72.23 -52.56
CA MET A 1 -24.32 -73.48 -52.41
C MET A 1 -25.34 -73.32 -51.30
N ARG A 2 -26.45 -74.05 -51.45
CA ARG A 2 -27.67 -74.16 -50.65
C ARG A 2 -27.51 -74.10 -49.09
N ARG A 3 -28.40 -73.30 -48.48
CA ARG A 3 -29.11 -73.39 -47.17
C ARG A 3 -29.38 -74.85 -46.67
N PRO A 4 -30.05 -75.12 -45.52
CA PRO A 4 -30.09 -74.56 -44.14
C PRO A 4 -30.27 -75.66 -43.03
N ALA A 5 -30.42 -75.30 -41.73
CA ALA A 5 -31.39 -75.88 -40.74
C ALA A 5 -31.22 -75.17 -39.36
N ARG A 6 -32.11 -74.30 -38.83
CA ARG A 6 -33.47 -74.44 -38.20
C ARG A 6 -33.50 -75.29 -36.89
N PRO A 7 -34.43 -75.05 -35.92
CA PRO A 7 -34.80 -73.82 -35.20
C PRO A 7 -35.16 -74.05 -33.69
N THR A 8 -35.68 -73.00 -33.02
CA THR A 8 -36.48 -72.96 -31.74
C THR A 8 -35.66 -72.94 -30.43
N ARG A 9 -35.95 -72.13 -29.40
CA ARG A 9 -37.22 -71.54 -28.89
C ARG A 9 -37.02 -70.15 -28.26
N SER A 10 -38.11 -69.40 -28.28
CA SER A 10 -38.37 -68.11 -27.68
C SER A 10 -38.35 -68.10 -26.15
N ARG A 11 -37.84 -67.02 -25.53
CA ARG A 11 -38.59 -66.03 -24.71
C ARG A 11 -37.61 -65.10 -23.97
N ALA A 12 -37.85 -63.80 -24.12
CA ALA A 12 -37.24 -62.74 -23.34
C ALA A 12 -37.82 -62.72 -21.91
N LEU A 13 -37.02 -62.31 -20.91
CA LEU A 13 -37.32 -61.20 -19.99
C LEU A 13 -36.11 -60.85 -19.09
N LEU A 14 -35.74 -59.57 -19.13
CA LEU A 14 -35.19 -58.65 -18.11
C LEU A 14 -33.91 -58.92 -17.27
N LEU A 15 -32.99 -57.95 -17.44
CA LEU A 15 -32.19 -57.17 -16.47
C LEU A 15 -31.38 -57.87 -15.36
N ALA A 16 -30.05 -57.73 -15.46
CA ALA A 16 -29.18 -57.27 -14.37
C ALA A 16 -27.86 -56.74 -14.98
N GLY A 17 -27.39 -55.60 -14.46
CA GLY A 17 -26.33 -54.76 -15.03
C GLY A 17 -24.93 -55.36 -15.03
N LEU A 18 -24.12 -54.85 -15.96
CA LEU A 18 -22.69 -55.03 -16.03
C LEU A 18 -22.07 -53.64 -15.87
N VAL A 19 -21.54 -53.40 -14.68
CA VAL A 19 -20.54 -52.36 -14.40
C VAL A 19 -19.33 -52.70 -15.27
N ALA A 20 -19.07 -51.87 -16.27
CA ALA A 20 -17.83 -51.92 -17.02
C ALA A 20 -16.85 -51.01 -16.28
N LEU A 21 -15.86 -51.61 -15.62
CA LEU A 21 -14.65 -50.92 -15.21
C LEU A 21 -13.99 -50.35 -16.47
N SER A 22 -14.06 -49.03 -16.65
CA SER A 22 -13.15 -48.28 -17.49
C SER A 22 -11.80 -48.21 -16.77
N GLY A 23 -10.93 -49.17 -17.07
CA GLY A 23 -9.52 -49.07 -16.72
C GLY A 23 -8.92 -47.87 -17.43
N ALA A 24 -8.48 -46.89 -16.65
CA ALA A 24 -7.60 -45.83 -17.10
C ALA A 24 -6.39 -46.49 -17.77
N VAL A 25 -6.25 -46.28 -19.08
CA VAL A 25 -4.98 -46.50 -19.76
C VAL A 25 -4.20 -45.23 -19.52
N THR A 26 -3.44 -45.22 -18.43
CA THR A 26 -2.34 -44.29 -18.25
C THR A 26 -1.38 -44.48 -19.42
N VAL A 27 -1.33 -43.49 -20.30
CA VAL A 27 -0.15 -43.29 -21.14
C VAL A 27 0.96 -42.92 -20.15
N PRO A 28 2.15 -43.54 -20.21
CA PRO A 28 3.19 -43.18 -19.26
C PRO A 28 3.60 -41.74 -19.54
N ALA A 29 3.32 -40.84 -18.60
CA ALA A 29 4.15 -39.66 -18.43
C ALA A 29 5.59 -40.16 -18.24
N ALA A 30 6.49 -39.72 -19.09
CA ALA A 30 7.92 -39.91 -18.90
C ALA A 30 8.53 -38.51 -18.83
N ALA A 31 8.40 -37.86 -17.68
CA ALA A 31 9.29 -36.78 -17.28
C ALA A 31 10.58 -37.38 -16.69
N HIS A 32 11.67 -36.63 -16.82
CA HIS A 32 13.06 -37.01 -16.56
C HIS A 32 13.33 -37.55 -15.15
N GLY A 33 14.47 -38.26 -15.01
CA GLY A 33 15.09 -38.47 -13.72
C GLY A 33 15.81 -37.18 -13.31
N GLY A 34 15.41 -36.61 -12.18
CA GLY A 34 16.04 -35.45 -11.59
C GLY A 34 17.55 -35.60 -11.40
N ILE A 35 18.26 -34.49 -11.63
CA ILE A 35 19.70 -34.19 -11.56
C ILE A 35 20.67 -34.87 -12.57
N ASP A 36 21.19 -34.07 -13.51
CA ASP A 36 22.64 -33.99 -13.83
C ASP A 36 23.04 -32.55 -14.28
N HIS A 37 23.76 -31.84 -13.40
CA HIS A 37 24.26 -30.45 -13.54
C HIS A 37 25.47 -30.31 -14.49
N GLY A 38 25.46 -30.97 -15.66
CA GLY A 38 26.63 -30.93 -16.54
C GLY A 38 26.51 -31.68 -17.86
N SER A 39 26.12 -30.96 -18.90
CA SER A 39 26.46 -31.29 -20.31
C SER A 39 26.20 -30.15 -21.32
N GLU A 40 25.61 -29.03 -20.89
CA GLU A 40 25.38 -27.85 -21.74
C GLU A 40 26.67 -27.01 -21.89
N PRO A 41 26.97 -26.48 -23.09
CA PRO A 41 28.12 -25.60 -23.27
C PRO A 41 28.06 -24.36 -22.36
N GLY A 42 29.13 -24.11 -21.59
CA GLY A 42 29.25 -22.93 -20.73
C GLY A 42 28.75 -23.13 -19.29
N ALA A 43 28.09 -24.24 -19.00
CA ALA A 43 27.61 -24.58 -17.65
C ALA A 43 28.75 -24.62 -16.62
N ASP A 44 29.92 -25.11 -17.01
CA ASP A 44 31.12 -25.23 -16.17
C ASP A 44 31.65 -23.89 -15.65
N VAL A 45 31.39 -22.77 -16.34
CA VAL A 45 31.72 -21.42 -15.86
C VAL A 45 30.54 -20.80 -15.13
N ALA A 46 29.32 -21.00 -15.65
CA ALA A 46 28.12 -20.37 -15.13
C ALA A 46 27.60 -20.97 -13.82
N LEU A 47 27.90 -22.24 -13.55
CA LEU A 47 27.55 -22.95 -12.31
C LEU A 47 28.70 -22.97 -11.29
N ASP A 48 29.82 -22.33 -11.62
CA ASP A 48 30.88 -22.06 -10.65
C ASP A 48 30.47 -20.83 -9.83
N TRP A 49 29.84 -21.10 -8.68
CA TRP A 49 29.27 -20.08 -7.80
C TRP A 49 30.31 -19.09 -7.25
N ASP A 50 31.60 -19.47 -7.23
CA ASP A 50 32.70 -18.55 -6.90
C ASP A 50 32.84 -17.41 -7.93
N ASN A 51 32.13 -17.46 -9.06
CA ASN A 51 32.07 -16.38 -10.05
C ASN A 51 30.90 -15.42 -9.83
N TYR A 52 30.15 -15.50 -8.73
CA TYR A 52 29.07 -14.56 -8.43
C TYR A 52 29.33 -13.79 -7.13
N GLU A 53 28.75 -12.60 -7.06
CA GLU A 53 28.68 -11.83 -5.82
C GLU A 53 27.30 -11.18 -5.64
N LYS A 54 26.68 -11.41 -4.48
CA LYS A 54 25.46 -10.76 -4.00
C LYS A 54 25.83 -9.55 -3.13
N ILE A 55 25.63 -8.37 -3.68
CA ILE A 55 26.02 -7.07 -3.14
C ILE A 55 24.79 -6.43 -2.49
N LEU A 56 24.90 -6.06 -1.21
CA LEU A 56 23.87 -5.27 -0.53
C LEU A 56 23.89 -3.83 -1.05
N LEU A 57 22.76 -3.37 -1.59
CA LEU A 57 22.57 -1.98 -2.02
C LEU A 57 22.00 -1.12 -0.89
N THR A 58 20.98 -1.62 -0.19
CA THR A 58 20.40 -0.93 0.97
C THR A 58 19.64 -1.88 1.87
N LYS A 59 19.61 -1.56 3.17
CA LYS A 59 18.68 -2.17 4.14
C LYS A 59 17.42 -1.32 4.36
N ASN A 60 17.34 -0.11 3.80
CA ASN A 60 16.22 0.80 3.97
C ASN A 60 15.13 0.54 2.92
N THR A 61 14.37 -0.53 3.10
CA THR A 61 13.35 -0.99 2.14
C THR A 61 11.91 -0.71 2.58
N GLY A 62 11.65 -0.48 3.87
CA GLY A 62 10.28 -0.52 4.41
C GLY A 62 9.79 -1.98 4.51
N GLU A 63 8.47 -2.20 4.50
CA GLU A 63 7.90 -3.54 4.26
C GLU A 63 7.88 -3.79 2.74
N PRO A 64 8.94 -4.40 2.17
CA PRO A 64 9.18 -4.34 0.72
C PRO A 64 8.13 -5.13 -0.05
N ILE A 65 7.68 -4.59 -1.20
CA ILE A 65 6.77 -5.32 -2.09
C ILE A 65 7.33 -5.46 -3.49
N ASP A 66 7.87 -4.44 -4.14
CA ASP A 66 8.21 -4.54 -5.57
C ASP A 66 9.39 -3.65 -5.94
N LEU A 67 10.12 -3.96 -7.02
CA LEU A 67 11.23 -3.15 -7.51
C LEU A 67 11.13 -2.86 -9.01
N ALA A 68 11.74 -1.76 -9.44
CA ALA A 68 11.94 -1.45 -10.85
C ALA A 68 13.32 -0.82 -11.09
N VAL A 69 14.12 -1.42 -11.99
CA VAL A 69 15.47 -0.96 -12.31
C VAL A 69 15.44 0.08 -13.43
N MET A 70 15.91 1.29 -13.12
CA MET A 70 15.98 2.42 -14.05
C MET A 70 17.10 2.23 -15.09
N PRO A 71 17.01 2.88 -16.27
CA PRO A 71 18.04 2.80 -17.31
C PRO A 71 19.45 3.21 -16.87
N ASP A 72 19.58 4.00 -15.80
CA ASP A 72 20.85 4.43 -15.22
C ASP A 72 21.31 3.57 -14.01
N GLY A 73 20.61 2.46 -13.74
CA GLY A 73 20.92 1.50 -12.69
C GLY A 73 20.41 1.87 -11.29
N LYS A 74 19.71 3.00 -11.14
CA LYS A 74 18.96 3.29 -9.90
C LYS A 74 17.76 2.36 -9.78
N VAL A 75 17.25 2.17 -8.57
CA VAL A 75 16.15 1.25 -8.32
C VAL A 75 15.04 1.97 -7.59
N LEU A 76 13.85 1.99 -8.18
CA LEU A 76 12.63 2.31 -7.45
C LEU A 76 12.16 1.04 -6.73
N HIS A 77 11.67 1.18 -5.50
CA HIS A 77 11.03 0.07 -4.79
C HIS A 77 9.89 0.56 -3.92
N THR A 78 8.88 -0.30 -3.75
CA THR A 78 7.69 -0.02 -2.96
C THR A 78 7.77 -0.67 -1.59
N ALA A 79 7.10 -0.05 -0.63
CA ALA A 79 6.68 -0.70 0.59
C ALA A 79 5.15 -0.69 0.71
N ARG A 80 4.60 -1.74 1.32
CA ARG A 80 3.14 -1.95 1.43
C ARG A 80 2.41 -0.78 2.09
N ASP A 81 3.11 -0.07 2.97
CA ASP A 81 2.62 1.09 3.71
C ASP A 81 2.34 2.35 2.87
N GLY A 82 2.65 2.33 1.56
CA GLY A 82 2.40 3.42 0.63
C GLY A 82 3.65 4.17 0.20
N VAL A 83 4.84 3.78 0.66
CA VAL A 83 6.08 4.53 0.37
C VAL A 83 6.79 3.97 -0.86
N VAL A 84 7.11 4.85 -1.80
CA VAL A 84 8.05 4.58 -2.92
C VAL A 84 9.41 5.14 -2.55
N ARG A 85 10.48 4.37 -2.71
CA ARG A 85 11.86 4.78 -2.45
C ARG A 85 12.70 4.69 -3.72
N LEU A 86 13.73 5.53 -3.79
CA LEU A 86 14.77 5.48 -4.81
C LEU A 86 16.10 5.11 -4.15
N THR A 87 16.73 4.05 -4.63
CA THR A 87 18.09 3.66 -4.25
C THR A 87 19.05 3.93 -5.41
N ASP A 88 20.15 4.63 -5.12
CA ASP A 88 21.23 4.87 -6.07
C ASP A 88 22.47 4.04 -5.67
N PRO A 89 22.77 2.94 -6.39
CA PRO A 89 23.94 2.11 -6.13
C PRO A 89 25.27 2.85 -6.25
N ALA A 90 25.35 3.91 -7.07
CA ALA A 90 26.60 4.63 -7.31
C ALA A 90 26.99 5.52 -6.12
N THR A 91 26.02 5.94 -5.32
CA THR A 91 26.23 6.76 -4.11
C THR A 91 26.03 5.96 -2.81
N GLY A 92 25.32 4.83 -2.88
CA GLY A 92 24.91 4.03 -1.73
C GLY A 92 23.80 4.68 -0.91
N THR A 93 22.96 5.51 -1.53
CA THR A 93 21.91 6.27 -0.83
C THR A 93 20.51 5.79 -1.19
N THR A 94 19.62 5.72 -0.19
CA THR A 94 18.19 5.47 -0.38
C THR A 94 17.38 6.62 0.19
N ARG A 95 16.37 7.09 -0.56
CA ARG A 95 15.49 8.18 -0.17
C ARG A 95 14.04 7.91 -0.56
N VAL A 96 13.11 8.55 0.13
CA VAL A 96 11.69 8.51 -0.26
C VAL A 96 11.50 9.31 -1.55
N ALA A 97 10.87 8.69 -2.54
CA ALA A 97 10.53 9.27 -3.83
C ALA A 97 9.05 9.69 -3.91
N ALA A 98 8.17 9.01 -3.17
CA ALA A 98 6.77 9.39 -2.99
C ALA A 98 6.14 8.67 -1.78
N THR A 99 5.02 9.21 -1.29
CA THR A 99 4.16 8.53 -0.31
C THR A 99 2.72 8.63 -0.80
N LEU A 100 2.09 7.49 -1.05
CA LEU A 100 0.68 7.36 -1.38
C LEU A 100 -0.10 6.98 -0.14
N ASP A 101 -1.34 7.43 -0.11
CA ASP A 101 -2.23 7.09 0.96
C ASP A 101 -3.08 5.87 0.60
N VAL A 102 -2.91 4.79 1.35
CA VAL A 102 -3.37 3.44 0.97
C VAL A 102 -4.14 2.76 2.08
N TYR A 103 -5.10 1.92 1.69
CA TYR A 103 -5.80 1.02 2.60
C TYR A 103 -4.92 -0.20 2.87
N ARG A 104 -4.71 -0.55 4.14
CA ARG A 104 -3.64 -1.48 4.58
C ARG A 104 -4.14 -2.70 5.36
N ASN A 105 -5.43 -3.00 5.30
CA ASN A 105 -5.94 -4.20 5.96
C ASN A 105 -5.58 -5.43 5.13
N SER A 106 -5.07 -6.48 5.77
CA SER A 106 -4.57 -7.67 5.06
C SER A 106 -3.50 -7.28 4.03
N GLU A 107 -3.39 -8.02 2.92
CA GLU A 107 -2.35 -7.81 1.90
C GLU A 107 -2.50 -6.51 1.10
N ASP A 108 -3.59 -5.78 1.30
CA ASP A 108 -3.78 -4.50 0.64
C ASP A 108 -2.73 -3.46 1.06
N GLY A 109 -2.45 -2.54 0.15
CA GLY A 109 -1.48 -1.47 0.34
C GLY A 109 -1.04 -0.90 -1.01
N LEU A 110 0.17 -0.37 -1.06
CA LEU A 110 0.90 -0.16 -2.31
C LEU A 110 1.57 -1.49 -2.70
N GLN A 111 1.32 -1.95 -3.92
CA GLN A 111 1.82 -3.23 -4.41
C GLN A 111 3.03 -2.98 -5.33
N THR A 112 2.76 -2.70 -6.60
CA THR A 112 3.78 -2.71 -7.64
C THR A 112 4.30 -1.32 -8.02
N VAL A 113 5.54 -1.29 -8.52
CA VAL A 113 6.15 -0.21 -9.27
C VAL A 113 6.71 -0.74 -10.59
N ALA A 114 6.33 -0.15 -11.71
CA ALA A 114 6.88 -0.53 -13.02
C ALA A 114 7.22 0.70 -13.85
N LEU A 115 8.28 0.62 -14.66
CA LEU A 115 8.65 1.66 -15.61
C LEU A 115 7.93 1.43 -16.94
N ASP A 116 7.48 2.51 -17.58
CA ASP A 116 7.04 2.44 -18.98
C ASP A 116 8.20 1.94 -19.86
N PRO A 117 7.96 1.12 -20.90
CA PRO A 117 9.03 0.65 -21.80
C PRO A 117 9.82 1.80 -22.46
N ASN A 118 9.22 2.98 -22.60
CA ASN A 118 9.86 4.20 -23.10
C ASN A 118 10.18 5.20 -21.98
N PHE A 119 10.37 4.74 -20.74
CA PHE A 119 10.60 5.58 -19.56
C PHE A 119 11.70 6.63 -19.76
N ALA A 120 12.81 6.26 -20.43
CA ALA A 120 13.92 7.17 -20.72
C ALA A 120 13.49 8.40 -21.55
N GLU A 121 12.39 8.30 -22.30
CA GLU A 121 11.84 9.37 -23.12
C GLU A 121 10.64 10.07 -22.47
N ASN A 122 9.79 9.32 -21.75
CA ASN A 122 8.47 9.81 -21.32
C ASN A 122 8.29 9.98 -19.80
N GLY A 123 9.18 9.42 -18.98
CA GLY A 123 9.17 9.55 -17.52
C GLY A 123 7.99 8.90 -16.80
N TRP A 124 7.22 8.00 -17.43
CA TRP A 124 6.05 7.39 -16.79
C TRP A 124 6.42 6.21 -15.87
N VAL A 125 5.93 6.28 -14.64
CA VAL A 125 6.03 5.20 -13.64
C VAL A 125 4.63 4.74 -13.26
N TYR A 126 4.39 3.44 -13.31
CA TYR A 126 3.12 2.80 -13.00
C TYR A 126 3.13 2.30 -11.56
N LEU A 127 2.01 2.48 -10.85
CA LEU A 127 1.80 1.95 -9.50
C LEU A 127 0.45 1.23 -9.43
N VAL A 128 0.39 0.13 -8.68
CA VAL A 128 -0.87 -0.51 -8.28
C VAL A 128 -1.05 -0.39 -6.78
N TYR A 129 -2.18 0.17 -6.35
CA TYR A 129 -2.41 0.43 -4.93
C TYR A 129 -3.89 0.32 -4.54
N ALA A 130 -4.13 0.09 -3.26
CA ALA A 130 -5.46 0.10 -2.66
C ALA A 130 -5.83 1.53 -2.20
N PRO A 131 -6.66 2.29 -2.93
CA PRO A 131 -7.08 3.62 -2.47
C PRO A 131 -7.95 3.54 -1.23
N VAL A 132 -7.71 4.44 -0.28
CA VAL A 132 -8.57 4.61 0.88
C VAL A 132 -9.90 5.26 0.52
N VAL A 133 -9.84 6.32 -0.28
CA VAL A 133 -11.01 7.05 -0.75
C VAL A 133 -11.38 6.58 -2.13
N MET A 134 -12.57 6.03 -2.25
CA MET A 134 -13.08 5.40 -3.45
C MET A 134 -14.25 6.19 -4.05
N ASP A 135 -14.43 5.99 -5.34
CA ASP A 135 -15.45 6.62 -6.16
C ASP A 135 -15.88 5.68 -7.30
N GLY A 136 -16.98 6.02 -7.95
CA GLY A 136 -17.54 5.26 -9.06
C GLY A 136 -18.49 4.15 -8.63
N VAL A 137 -18.68 3.18 -9.51
CA VAL A 137 -19.68 2.12 -9.39
C VAL A 137 -19.01 0.79 -9.71
N SER A 138 -19.35 -0.24 -8.93
CA SER A 138 -18.90 -1.61 -9.14
C SER A 138 -19.41 -2.21 -10.45
N SER A 139 -18.83 -3.33 -10.86
CA SER A 139 -19.27 -4.17 -11.97
C SER A 139 -20.72 -4.63 -11.81
N SER A 140 -21.19 -4.78 -10.56
CA SER A 140 -22.57 -5.14 -10.22
C SER A 140 -23.54 -3.94 -10.21
N GLY A 141 -23.08 -2.72 -10.52
CA GLY A 141 -23.91 -1.52 -10.58
C GLY A 141 -24.17 -0.86 -9.23
N VAL A 142 -23.42 -1.22 -8.20
CA VAL A 142 -23.52 -0.65 -6.85
C VAL A 142 -22.45 0.43 -6.69
N PRO A 143 -22.79 1.67 -6.27
CA PRO A 143 -21.79 2.68 -5.96
C PRO A 143 -20.82 2.16 -4.89
N TYR A 144 -19.51 2.35 -5.10
CA TYR A 144 -18.55 2.03 -4.04
C TYR A 144 -18.82 2.88 -2.80
N PRO A 145 -18.63 2.34 -1.58
CA PRO A 145 -18.59 3.16 -0.40
C PRO A 145 -17.44 4.17 -0.53
N ARG A 146 -17.57 5.34 0.10
CA ARG A 146 -16.52 6.37 0.04
C ARG A 146 -15.19 5.84 0.60
N THR A 147 -15.27 5.02 1.64
CA THR A 147 -14.15 4.32 2.28
C THR A 147 -14.63 2.94 2.71
N THR A 148 -13.74 1.95 2.72
CA THR A 148 -14.02 0.63 3.31
C THR A 148 -13.82 0.69 4.84
N PRO A 149 -14.65 -0.01 5.64
CA PRO A 149 -14.38 -0.22 7.06
C PRO A 149 -12.98 -0.81 7.31
N ALA A 150 -12.41 -0.49 8.47
CA ALA A 150 -11.18 -1.11 8.94
C ALA A 150 -11.46 -2.51 9.53
N GLY A 151 -10.45 -3.38 9.51
CA GLY A 151 -10.53 -4.73 10.08
C GLY A 151 -11.20 -5.75 9.15
N SER A 152 -11.51 -6.92 9.71
CA SER A 152 -12.09 -8.04 8.98
C SER A 152 -13.62 -7.95 8.90
N ALA A 153 -14.17 -8.26 7.73
CA ALA A 153 -15.58 -8.47 7.50
C ALA A 153 -16.02 -9.79 8.15
N PRO A 154 -17.27 -9.91 8.65
CA PRO A 154 -17.75 -11.18 9.17
C PRO A 154 -17.88 -12.22 8.04
N ASN A 155 -17.73 -13.49 8.39
CA ASN A 155 -17.87 -14.60 7.44
C ASN A 155 -19.33 -14.85 7.01
N SER A 156 -20.28 -14.48 7.87
CA SER A 156 -21.72 -14.61 7.61
C SER A 156 -22.45 -13.32 7.96
N LEU A 157 -23.61 -13.10 7.36
CA LEU A 157 -24.45 -11.94 7.63
C LEU A 157 -24.72 -11.79 9.14
N PRO A 158 -24.53 -10.58 9.69
CA PRO A 158 -24.99 -10.29 11.04
C PRO A 158 -26.49 -10.52 11.18
N ALA A 159 -26.92 -10.87 12.40
CA ALA A 159 -28.31 -11.20 12.67
C ALA A 159 -29.25 -10.03 12.33
N GLY A 160 -30.18 -10.25 11.40
CA GLY A 160 -31.18 -9.25 10.98
C GLY A 160 -30.78 -8.42 9.75
N GLU A 161 -29.56 -8.56 9.26
CA GLU A 161 -29.08 -7.92 8.04
C GLU A 161 -29.53 -8.64 6.77
N THR A 162 -29.48 -7.92 5.65
CA THR A 162 -29.66 -8.47 4.29
C THR A 162 -28.33 -8.48 3.54
N GLU A 163 -28.29 -9.07 2.35
CA GLU A 163 -27.06 -9.09 1.54
C GLU A 163 -26.57 -7.70 1.11
N GLU A 164 -27.39 -6.65 1.24
CA GLU A 164 -26.94 -5.27 1.04
C GLU A 164 -25.86 -4.84 2.05
N TYR A 165 -25.76 -5.54 3.20
CA TYR A 165 -24.69 -5.35 4.18
C TYR A 165 -23.30 -5.47 3.57
N TRP A 166 -23.10 -6.35 2.59
CA TRP A 166 -21.79 -6.58 1.96
C TRP A 166 -21.31 -5.39 1.13
N ASN A 167 -22.21 -4.48 0.72
CA ASN A 167 -21.87 -3.34 -0.12
C ASN A 167 -20.88 -2.36 0.56
N GLN A 168 -20.89 -2.28 1.89
CA GLN A 168 -19.94 -1.44 2.63
C GLN A 168 -18.49 -1.94 2.54
N TRP A 169 -18.31 -3.21 2.16
CA TRP A 169 -17.01 -3.87 2.03
C TRP A 169 -16.53 -3.94 0.59
N LEU A 170 -17.28 -3.38 -0.37
CA LEU A 170 -16.81 -3.27 -1.75
C LEU A 170 -15.64 -2.29 -1.81
N GLY A 171 -14.60 -2.65 -2.54
CA GLY A 171 -13.49 -1.78 -2.89
C GLY A 171 -12.82 -2.16 -4.21
N TYR A 172 -11.66 -1.59 -4.50
CA TYR A 172 -10.87 -1.94 -5.68
C TYR A 172 -9.39 -1.64 -5.47
N ASN A 173 -8.51 -2.33 -6.21
CA ASN A 173 -7.14 -1.92 -6.44
C ASN A 173 -7.07 -1.07 -7.72
N GLN A 174 -6.27 -0.01 -7.70
CA GLN A 174 -6.14 0.98 -8.75
C GLN A 174 -4.78 0.85 -9.43
N LEU A 175 -4.77 0.61 -10.74
CA LEU A 175 -3.59 0.85 -11.58
C LEU A 175 -3.59 2.31 -12.02
N SER A 176 -2.55 3.06 -11.66
CA SER A 176 -2.32 4.44 -12.12
C SER A 176 -0.89 4.61 -12.63
N ARG A 177 -0.63 5.71 -13.34
CA ARG A 177 0.74 6.15 -13.65
C ARG A 177 0.98 7.62 -13.29
N PHE A 178 2.25 7.94 -13.04
CA PHE A 178 2.72 9.22 -12.54
C PHE A 178 4.00 9.64 -13.28
N GLN A 179 4.22 10.94 -13.41
CA GLN A 179 5.43 11.49 -14.01
C GLN A 179 6.58 11.50 -13.01
N TRP A 180 7.74 11.06 -13.48
CA TRP A 180 9.02 11.15 -12.79
C TRP A 180 9.64 12.53 -12.98
N ASP A 181 9.95 13.20 -11.88
CA ASP A 181 10.79 14.40 -11.90
C ASP A 181 12.24 14.01 -11.64
N ALA A 182 13.06 14.04 -12.69
CA ALA A 182 14.47 13.69 -12.60
C ALA A 182 15.33 14.69 -11.81
N GLU A 183 14.91 15.95 -11.67
CA GLU A 183 15.67 16.97 -10.94
C GLU A 183 15.57 16.75 -9.43
N SER A 184 14.35 16.52 -8.94
CA SER A 184 14.12 16.15 -7.54
C SER A 184 14.33 14.66 -7.26
N GLY A 185 14.24 13.81 -8.29
CA GLY A 185 14.12 12.35 -8.21
C GLY A 185 12.96 11.88 -7.35
N THR A 186 11.79 12.48 -7.59
CA THR A 186 10.53 12.15 -6.92
C THR A 186 9.42 11.92 -7.97
N LEU A 187 8.31 11.31 -7.57
CA LEU A 187 7.12 11.23 -8.42
C LEU A 187 6.22 12.45 -8.17
N ASP A 188 5.78 13.10 -9.24
CA ASP A 188 4.76 14.15 -9.16
C ASP A 188 3.37 13.50 -9.06
N LEU A 189 2.89 13.32 -7.83
CA LEU A 189 1.58 12.72 -7.56
C LEU A 189 0.40 13.52 -8.15
N SER A 190 0.59 14.80 -8.51
CA SER A 190 -0.47 15.60 -9.15
C SER A 190 -0.73 15.22 -10.61
N THR A 191 0.17 14.43 -11.22
CA THR A 191 0.07 13.97 -12.61
C THR A 191 -0.66 12.64 -12.78
N GLU A 192 -1.29 12.13 -11.71
CA GLU A 192 -1.95 10.83 -11.69
C GLU A 192 -2.88 10.63 -12.90
N GLN A 193 -2.65 9.54 -13.62
CA GLN A 193 -3.56 9.01 -14.62
C GLN A 193 -4.08 7.64 -14.17
N LYS A 194 -5.35 7.58 -13.77
CA LYS A 194 -6.06 6.35 -13.39
C LYS A 194 -6.44 5.55 -14.63
N ILE A 195 -5.98 4.29 -14.70
CA ILE A 195 -6.11 3.45 -15.90
C ILE A 195 -7.24 2.42 -15.73
N ILE A 196 -7.12 1.51 -14.75
CA ILE A 196 -8.11 0.45 -14.53
C ILE A 196 -8.29 0.16 -13.04
N LYS A 197 -9.52 -0.23 -12.67
CA LYS A 197 -9.91 -0.67 -11.33
C LYS A 197 -10.12 -2.17 -11.34
N VAL A 198 -9.48 -2.89 -10.42
CA VAL A 198 -9.71 -4.33 -10.18
C VAL A 198 -10.51 -4.45 -8.89
N GLU A 199 -11.72 -4.96 -8.97
CA GLU A 199 -12.62 -5.01 -7.82
C GLU A 199 -12.10 -5.90 -6.70
N ALA A 200 -12.43 -5.54 -5.47
CA ALA A 200 -12.13 -6.29 -4.27
C ALA A 200 -13.36 -6.34 -3.36
N GLN A 201 -13.55 -7.47 -2.70
CA GLN A 201 -14.41 -7.64 -1.54
C GLN A 201 -13.49 -7.58 -0.33
N ARG A 202 -13.40 -6.40 0.28
CA ARG A 202 -12.48 -6.11 1.38
C ARG A 202 -12.96 -6.69 2.70
N GLY A 203 -12.06 -6.71 3.69
CA GLY A 203 -12.31 -7.29 5.01
C GLY A 203 -12.21 -8.82 5.04
N GLN A 204 -12.01 -9.47 3.91
CA GLN A 204 -11.52 -10.83 3.86
C GLN A 204 -10.11 -10.76 3.29
N CYS A 205 -9.16 -11.45 3.91
CA CYS A 205 -7.87 -11.71 3.31
C CYS A 205 -8.08 -12.68 2.12
N CYS A 206 -7.28 -12.81 1.07
CA CYS A 206 -5.96 -12.28 0.72
C CYS A 206 -5.88 -12.24 -0.83
N HIS A 207 -4.68 -12.30 -1.42
CA HIS A 207 -4.38 -12.51 -2.84
C HIS A 207 -4.67 -11.30 -3.71
N VAL A 208 -3.73 -10.34 -3.67
CA VAL A 208 -3.82 -9.13 -4.45
C VAL A 208 -3.30 -9.34 -5.89
N GLY A 209 -2.30 -10.20 -6.09
CA GLY A 209 -1.50 -10.22 -7.31
C GLY A 209 -0.82 -8.87 -7.51
N ALA A 210 -1.21 -8.17 -8.57
CA ALA A 210 -0.92 -6.76 -8.87
C ALA A 210 0.42 -6.42 -9.52
N ASP A 211 1.11 -7.41 -10.09
CA ASP A 211 2.37 -7.19 -10.80
C ASP A 211 2.18 -6.84 -12.29
N ILE A 212 3.17 -6.18 -12.89
CA ILE A 212 3.13 -5.60 -14.24
C ILE A 212 4.27 -6.13 -15.10
N ALA A 213 3.92 -6.62 -16.29
CA ALA A 213 4.89 -6.93 -17.36
C ALA A 213 4.49 -6.22 -18.66
N TRP A 214 5.41 -6.18 -19.64
CA TRP A 214 5.20 -5.49 -20.91
C TRP A 214 5.48 -6.39 -22.08
N ASP A 215 4.55 -6.42 -23.05
CA ASP A 215 4.84 -7.09 -24.31
C ASP A 215 5.71 -6.25 -25.27
N ALA A 216 6.19 -6.89 -26.33
CA ALA A 216 7.05 -6.27 -27.33
C ALA A 216 6.38 -5.10 -28.10
N ASP A 217 5.04 -5.01 -28.06
CA ASP A 217 4.26 -3.93 -28.66
C ASP A 217 3.94 -2.80 -27.66
N GLY A 218 4.40 -2.91 -26.41
CA GLY A 218 4.14 -1.95 -25.33
C GLY A 218 2.75 -2.10 -24.70
N ASN A 219 2.09 -3.24 -24.85
CA ASN A 219 0.88 -3.53 -24.08
C ASN A 219 1.27 -3.98 -22.68
N LEU A 220 0.47 -3.54 -21.71
CA LEU A 220 0.64 -3.84 -20.30
C LEU A 220 -0.08 -5.14 -19.95
N PHE A 221 0.63 -6.05 -19.30
CA PHE A 221 0.05 -7.13 -18.52
C PHE A 221 -0.12 -6.70 -17.07
N LEU A 222 -1.24 -7.07 -16.45
CA LEU A 222 -1.50 -6.85 -15.02
C LEU A 222 -1.99 -8.16 -14.39
N SER A 223 -1.25 -8.69 -13.43
CA SER A 223 -1.70 -9.84 -12.65
C SER A 223 -2.74 -9.40 -11.60
N THR A 224 -3.72 -10.24 -11.33
CA THR A 224 -4.75 -9.97 -10.30
C THR A 224 -5.04 -11.24 -9.53
N GLY A 225 -5.00 -11.17 -8.20
CA GLY A 225 -5.38 -12.29 -7.35
C GLY A 225 -6.91 -12.45 -7.25
N ASP A 226 -7.34 -13.61 -6.74
CA ASP A 226 -8.74 -14.01 -6.69
C ASP A 226 -9.58 -13.28 -5.63
N ASN A 227 -8.89 -12.68 -4.64
CA ASN A 227 -9.51 -12.03 -3.49
C ASN A 227 -10.40 -13.00 -2.68
N THR A 228 -9.92 -14.23 -2.43
CA THR A 228 -10.61 -15.25 -1.61
C THR A 228 -9.63 -16.00 -0.69
N PRO A 229 -9.89 -16.10 0.63
CA PRO A 229 -8.96 -16.75 1.57
C PRO A 229 -9.01 -18.28 1.50
N ALA A 230 -7.87 -18.92 1.76
CA ALA A 230 -7.80 -20.36 1.98
C ALA A 230 -8.61 -20.81 3.21
N GLY A 231 -8.56 -20.04 4.31
CA GLY A 231 -9.31 -20.26 5.55
C GLY A 231 -10.82 -20.00 5.44
N THR A 232 -11.41 -20.18 4.26
CA THR A 232 -12.84 -20.04 4.05
C THR A 232 -13.63 -21.08 4.86
N PRO A 233 -14.66 -20.67 5.64
CA PRO A 233 -15.57 -21.56 6.37
C PRO A 233 -16.02 -22.83 5.61
N GLY A 234 -15.61 -24.00 6.10
CA GLY A 234 -15.85 -25.33 5.55
C GLY A 234 -14.89 -25.79 4.45
N ALA A 235 -13.91 -24.96 4.06
CA ALA A 235 -12.95 -25.29 3.01
C ALA A 235 -11.86 -26.24 3.50
N ASN A 236 -11.38 -26.10 4.74
CA ASN A 236 -10.35 -26.96 5.34
C ASN A 236 -9.12 -27.12 4.41
N GLY A 237 -8.55 -26.00 3.96
CA GLY A 237 -7.41 -25.96 3.04
C GLY A 237 -7.70 -26.37 1.58
N PHE A 238 -8.91 -26.78 1.20
CA PHE A 238 -9.24 -27.06 -0.23
C PHE A 238 -9.83 -25.84 -0.94
N ALA A 239 -10.20 -25.97 -2.23
CA ALA A 239 -10.81 -24.91 -3.03
C ALA A 239 -11.98 -24.18 -2.30
N PRO A 240 -11.84 -22.86 -2.00
CA PRO A 240 -12.79 -22.08 -1.21
C PRO A 240 -13.98 -21.60 -2.07
N ASN A 241 -14.91 -22.51 -2.32
CA ASN A 241 -16.09 -22.29 -3.18
C ASN A 241 -17.39 -22.11 -2.36
N ASN A 242 -17.36 -21.35 -1.27
CA ASN A 242 -18.51 -21.22 -0.37
C ASN A 242 -19.43 -20.07 -0.75
N ASP A 243 -20.50 -20.39 -1.50
CA ASP A 243 -21.56 -19.45 -1.83
C ASP A 243 -22.87 -19.70 -1.05
N ALA A 244 -22.84 -20.36 0.11
CA ALA A 244 -24.05 -20.63 0.87
C ALA A 244 -24.82 -19.32 1.19
N PRO A 245 -26.18 -19.34 1.19
CA PRO A 245 -26.96 -18.13 1.45
C PRO A 245 -26.61 -17.47 2.80
N GLY A 246 -26.32 -16.17 2.76
CA GLY A 246 -25.91 -15.39 3.92
C GLY A 246 -24.41 -15.44 4.25
N MET A 247 -23.61 -16.25 3.54
CA MET A 247 -22.15 -16.19 3.64
C MET A 247 -21.59 -14.96 2.89
N ASN A 248 -20.44 -14.47 3.35
CA ASN A 248 -19.71 -13.37 2.74
C ASN A 248 -19.34 -13.72 1.29
N PRO A 249 -19.61 -12.83 0.30
CA PRO A 249 -19.24 -13.08 -1.09
C PRO A 249 -17.76 -13.40 -1.28
N GLY A 250 -16.88 -12.83 -0.44
CA GLY A 250 -15.43 -13.04 -0.48
C GLY A 250 -14.99 -14.51 -0.40
N LEU A 251 -15.85 -15.39 0.11
CA LEU A 251 -15.59 -16.80 0.40
C LEU A 251 -15.86 -17.76 -0.77
N ASP A 252 -16.18 -17.23 -1.96
CA ASP A 252 -16.45 -18.03 -3.15
C ASP A 252 -15.51 -17.67 -4.30
N ALA A 253 -14.40 -18.41 -4.46
CA ALA A 253 -13.41 -18.17 -5.50
C ALA A 253 -14.02 -18.23 -6.91
N ARG A 254 -15.10 -18.99 -7.13
CA ARG A 254 -15.77 -19.05 -8.45
C ARG A 254 -16.28 -17.69 -8.95
N ARG A 255 -16.50 -16.71 -8.06
CA ARG A 255 -16.98 -15.36 -8.42
C ARG A 255 -15.93 -14.51 -9.14
N GLY A 256 -14.64 -14.80 -8.92
CA GLY A 256 -13.49 -14.08 -9.44
C GLY A 256 -12.81 -14.89 -10.55
N PRO A 257 -11.80 -15.74 -10.22
CA PRO A 257 -11.02 -16.52 -11.19
C PRO A 257 -11.87 -17.29 -12.19
N GLY A 258 -12.94 -17.93 -11.72
CA GLY A 258 -13.89 -18.67 -12.55
C GLY A 258 -14.92 -17.84 -13.33
N ASN A 259 -15.01 -16.54 -13.10
CA ASN A 259 -16.00 -15.67 -13.74
C ASN A 259 -15.36 -14.93 -14.91
N THR A 260 -15.86 -15.18 -16.12
CA THR A 260 -15.36 -14.55 -17.35
C THR A 260 -15.71 -13.07 -17.46
N ASN A 261 -16.63 -12.57 -16.62
CA ASN A 261 -17.05 -11.18 -16.57
C ASN A 261 -16.48 -10.40 -15.36
N ASP A 262 -15.44 -10.94 -14.71
CA ASP A 262 -14.76 -10.36 -13.56
C ASP A 262 -13.25 -10.24 -13.83
N LEU A 263 -12.59 -9.27 -13.19
CA LEU A 263 -11.15 -9.03 -13.39
C LEU A 263 -10.26 -9.66 -12.32
N ARG A 264 -10.81 -10.24 -11.25
CA ARG A 264 -10.03 -10.95 -10.21
C ARG A 264 -9.63 -12.35 -10.65
N GLY A 265 -8.47 -12.81 -10.18
CA GLY A 265 -7.91 -14.12 -10.51
C GLY A 265 -7.64 -14.24 -12.01
N LYS A 266 -6.96 -13.22 -12.58
CA LYS A 266 -6.66 -13.07 -14.01
C LYS A 266 -5.22 -12.61 -14.22
N ILE A 267 -4.76 -12.71 -15.47
CA ILE A 267 -3.73 -11.81 -15.99
C ILE A 267 -4.36 -11.05 -17.16
N LEU A 268 -4.45 -9.73 -17.00
CA LEU A 268 -5.07 -8.81 -17.95
C LEU A 268 -4.04 -8.35 -18.97
N ARG A 269 -4.46 -8.00 -20.20
CA ARG A 269 -3.61 -7.38 -21.22
C ARG A 269 -4.32 -6.19 -21.87
N ILE A 270 -3.76 -5.00 -21.72
CA ILE A 270 -4.35 -3.73 -22.19
C ILE A 270 -3.31 -2.84 -22.88
N SER A 271 -3.75 -1.93 -23.74
CA SER A 271 -2.88 -0.92 -24.37
C SER A 271 -3.18 0.46 -23.80
N VAL A 272 -2.29 0.96 -22.93
CA VAL A 272 -2.47 2.26 -22.26
C VAL A 272 -2.16 3.40 -23.22
N GLN A 273 -3.10 4.33 -23.34
CA GLN A 273 -3.02 5.49 -24.24
C GLN A 273 -2.36 6.68 -23.55
N ALA A 274 -1.95 7.69 -24.33
CA ALA A 274 -1.24 8.87 -23.81
C ALA A 274 -2.03 9.70 -22.78
N ASP A 275 -3.37 9.64 -22.80
CA ASP A 275 -4.24 10.35 -21.86
C ASP A 275 -4.59 9.53 -20.60
N GLY A 276 -4.05 8.33 -20.47
CA GLY A 276 -4.33 7.42 -19.35
C GLY A 276 -5.53 6.50 -19.56
N SER A 277 -6.31 6.68 -20.63
CA SER A 277 -7.29 5.68 -21.06
C SER A 277 -6.58 4.42 -21.59
N TYR A 278 -7.30 3.33 -21.82
CA TYR A 278 -6.74 2.14 -22.47
C TYR A 278 -7.64 1.61 -23.58
N THR A 279 -7.04 0.81 -24.46
CA THR A 279 -7.74 0.02 -25.49
C THR A 279 -7.43 -1.46 -25.33
N ILE A 280 -8.22 -2.32 -25.97
CA ILE A 280 -8.02 -3.77 -25.93
C ILE A 280 -7.14 -4.20 -27.11
N PRO A 281 -5.95 -4.77 -26.88
CA PRO A 281 -5.15 -5.36 -27.93
C PRO A 281 -5.79 -6.65 -28.47
N ALA A 282 -5.55 -6.95 -29.75
CA ALA A 282 -6.04 -8.20 -30.33
C ALA A 282 -5.33 -9.42 -29.72
N GLY A 283 -6.04 -10.55 -29.62
CA GLY A 283 -5.47 -11.82 -29.16
C GLY A 283 -5.64 -12.12 -27.67
N ASN A 284 -6.45 -11.33 -26.97
CA ASN A 284 -6.94 -11.70 -25.63
C ASN A 284 -7.93 -12.87 -25.69
N LEU A 285 -8.17 -13.53 -24.54
CA LEU A 285 -8.96 -14.75 -24.44
C LEU A 285 -10.39 -14.56 -24.95
N PHE A 286 -10.97 -13.40 -24.67
CA PHE A 286 -12.30 -13.03 -25.12
C PHE A 286 -12.26 -11.84 -26.08
N PRO A 287 -12.82 -11.96 -27.30
CA PRO A 287 -12.95 -10.83 -28.21
C PRO A 287 -13.84 -9.72 -27.64
N GLU A 288 -13.50 -8.46 -27.94
CA GLU A 288 -14.31 -7.30 -27.56
C GLU A 288 -15.78 -7.42 -28.04
N GLY A 289 -16.71 -7.15 -27.15
CA GLY A 289 -18.16 -7.26 -27.41
C GLY A 289 -18.75 -8.66 -27.22
N THR A 290 -17.97 -9.64 -26.78
CA THR A 290 -18.48 -10.96 -26.40
C THR A 290 -19.32 -10.86 -25.12
N GLU A 291 -20.61 -11.22 -25.21
CA GLU A 291 -21.56 -11.12 -24.09
C GLU A 291 -21.13 -11.99 -22.89
N GLY A 292 -21.20 -11.43 -21.68
CA GLY A 292 -20.82 -12.13 -20.45
C GLY A 292 -19.30 -12.32 -20.28
N THR A 293 -18.48 -11.52 -20.97
CA THR A 293 -17.02 -11.61 -20.85
C THR A 293 -16.35 -10.24 -20.77
N ARG A 294 -15.17 -10.20 -20.14
CA ARG A 294 -14.28 -9.05 -20.09
C ARG A 294 -13.15 -9.23 -21.11
N PRO A 295 -13.03 -8.32 -22.10
CA PRO A 295 -12.04 -8.47 -23.16
C PRO A 295 -10.60 -8.14 -22.73
N GLU A 296 -10.41 -7.62 -21.52
CA GLU A 296 -9.09 -7.40 -20.90
C GLU A 296 -8.38 -8.72 -20.57
N ILE A 297 -9.13 -9.81 -20.41
CA ILE A 297 -8.61 -11.10 -19.91
C ILE A 297 -7.70 -11.77 -20.96
N TYR A 298 -6.43 -11.98 -20.62
CA TYR A 298 -5.50 -12.81 -21.40
C TYR A 298 -5.34 -14.20 -20.78
N VAL A 299 -5.13 -14.27 -19.46
CA VAL A 299 -5.22 -15.51 -18.67
C VAL A 299 -6.37 -15.39 -17.68
N MET A 300 -7.15 -16.46 -17.53
CA MET A 300 -8.11 -16.59 -16.43
C MET A 300 -7.84 -17.83 -15.58
N GLY A 301 -8.47 -17.91 -14.41
CA GLY A 301 -8.41 -19.11 -13.56
C GLY A 301 -7.06 -19.27 -12.88
N VAL A 302 -6.55 -18.18 -12.30
CA VAL A 302 -5.35 -18.12 -11.45
C VAL A 302 -5.74 -17.65 -10.06
N ARG A 303 -5.01 -18.06 -9.02
CA ARG A 303 -5.35 -17.76 -7.61
C ARG A 303 -4.66 -16.50 -7.11
N ASN A 304 -3.34 -16.50 -7.06
CA ASN A 304 -2.51 -15.37 -6.67
C ASN A 304 -1.20 -15.36 -7.51
N PRO A 305 -1.27 -14.92 -8.78
CA PRO A 305 -0.09 -14.78 -9.63
C PRO A 305 0.73 -13.55 -9.19
N PHE A 306 1.47 -13.68 -8.10
CA PHE A 306 2.03 -12.53 -7.37
C PHE A 306 3.18 -11.86 -8.11
N ARG A 307 3.97 -12.61 -8.88
CA ARG A 307 5.00 -12.10 -9.80
C ARG A 307 4.83 -12.66 -11.21
N ILE A 308 4.98 -11.80 -12.20
CA ILE A 308 4.87 -12.12 -13.63
C ILE A 308 6.05 -11.51 -14.41
N ASP A 309 6.43 -12.15 -15.50
CA ASP A 309 7.36 -11.55 -16.47
C ASP A 309 6.93 -11.87 -17.90
N TYR A 310 7.37 -11.05 -18.86
CA TYR A 310 7.16 -11.27 -20.27
C TYR A 310 8.47 -11.22 -21.05
N ASP A 311 8.78 -12.32 -21.73
CA ASP A 311 9.93 -12.39 -22.60
C ASP A 311 9.58 -12.02 -24.05
N ALA A 312 10.00 -10.83 -24.47
CA ALA A 312 9.76 -10.31 -25.81
C ALA A 312 10.36 -11.17 -26.95
N GLN A 313 11.40 -11.97 -26.68
CA GLN A 313 12.04 -12.77 -27.72
C GLN A 313 11.25 -14.06 -28.05
N SER A 314 10.75 -14.76 -27.03
CA SER A 314 9.89 -15.95 -27.20
C SER A 314 8.41 -15.60 -27.38
N GLY A 315 7.99 -14.44 -26.86
CA GLY A 315 6.61 -14.01 -26.76
C GLY A 315 5.84 -14.64 -25.58
N ALA A 316 6.54 -15.27 -24.64
CA ALA A 316 5.93 -15.97 -23.51
C ALA A 316 5.75 -15.06 -22.29
N LEU A 317 4.58 -15.13 -21.67
CA LEU A 317 4.31 -14.66 -20.31
C LEU A 317 4.61 -15.81 -19.35
N VAL A 318 5.29 -15.54 -18.22
CA VAL A 318 5.64 -16.52 -17.18
C VAL A 318 5.20 -16.03 -15.79
N TRP A 319 4.81 -16.94 -14.89
CA TRP A 319 4.42 -16.59 -13.52
C TRP A 319 4.46 -17.79 -12.57
N GLY A 320 4.56 -17.51 -11.27
CA GLY A 320 4.24 -18.44 -10.19
C GLY A 320 2.82 -18.16 -9.67
N ASP A 321 2.07 -19.19 -9.26
CA ASP A 321 0.71 -19.06 -8.74
C ASP A 321 0.54 -19.84 -7.43
N TYR A 322 0.09 -19.16 -6.37
CA TYR A 322 -0.11 -19.77 -5.05
C TYR A 322 -1.28 -20.76 -5.06
N GLY A 323 -1.15 -21.87 -4.32
CA GLY A 323 -2.17 -22.89 -4.13
C GLY A 323 -3.01 -22.71 -2.86
N PRO A 324 -4.00 -23.59 -2.63
CA PRO A 324 -4.68 -23.71 -1.35
C PRO A 324 -3.87 -24.55 -0.35
N ASP A 325 -4.29 -24.59 0.92
CA ASP A 325 -3.44 -25.00 2.06
C ASP A 325 -3.61 -26.49 2.49
N SER A 326 -4.31 -27.32 1.71
CA SER A 326 -4.54 -28.71 2.12
C SER A 326 -3.29 -29.58 1.90
N ALA A 327 -2.61 -30.05 2.95
CA ALA A 327 -1.43 -30.89 2.77
C ALA A 327 -1.70 -32.30 2.19
N VAL A 328 -2.95 -32.79 2.19
CA VAL A 328 -3.27 -34.17 1.74
C VAL A 328 -4.50 -34.23 0.82
N PRO A 329 -4.50 -35.08 -0.22
CA PRO A 329 -5.64 -35.19 -1.11
C PRO A 329 -6.81 -35.94 -0.46
N ASP A 330 -8.04 -35.55 -0.77
CA ASP A 330 -9.25 -36.27 -0.37
C ASP A 330 -10.05 -36.74 -1.61
N PRO A 331 -10.27 -38.06 -1.82
CA PRO A 331 -11.06 -38.59 -2.92
C PRO A 331 -12.50 -38.07 -3.05
N GLN A 332 -13.05 -37.44 -2.00
CA GLN A 332 -14.35 -36.79 -2.01
C GLN A 332 -14.27 -35.27 -2.24
N ARG A 333 -13.10 -34.64 -2.08
CA ARG A 333 -12.91 -33.20 -2.24
C ARG A 333 -12.13 -32.87 -3.49
N GLY A 334 -10.95 -33.44 -3.69
CA GLY A 334 -10.05 -33.09 -4.78
C GLY A 334 -8.58 -33.27 -4.39
N PRO A 335 -7.66 -32.71 -5.20
CA PRO A 335 -6.23 -32.76 -4.91
C PRO A 335 -5.89 -31.97 -3.63
N MET A 336 -4.71 -32.27 -3.09
CA MET A 336 -4.04 -31.43 -2.11
C MET A 336 -3.69 -30.05 -2.69
N GLY A 337 -3.24 -29.16 -1.81
CA GLY A 337 -2.59 -27.91 -2.14
C GLY A 337 -1.33 -28.13 -2.96
N TYR A 338 -1.23 -27.38 -4.04
CA TYR A 338 -0.03 -27.31 -4.87
C TYR A 338 0.19 -25.87 -5.27
N VAL A 339 1.43 -25.49 -5.38
CA VAL A 339 1.83 -24.26 -6.05
C VAL A 339 2.29 -24.54 -7.45
N GLU A 340 2.10 -23.58 -8.36
CA GLU A 340 2.32 -23.80 -9.78
C GLU A 340 3.30 -22.79 -10.36
N TRP A 341 4.05 -23.22 -11.37
CA TRP A 341 4.75 -22.32 -12.29
C TRP A 341 4.25 -22.57 -13.71
N GLN A 342 3.92 -21.48 -14.39
CA GLN A 342 3.26 -21.51 -15.68
C GLN A 342 3.91 -20.56 -16.68
N SER A 343 3.79 -20.92 -17.97
CA SER A 343 4.20 -20.10 -19.10
C SER A 343 3.22 -20.26 -20.27
N THR A 344 2.99 -19.17 -21.01
CA THR A 344 2.16 -19.21 -22.22
C THR A 344 2.49 -18.11 -23.23
N THR A 345 2.42 -18.46 -24.51
CA THR A 345 2.48 -17.56 -25.68
C THR A 345 1.09 -17.22 -26.23
N LYS A 346 0.04 -17.79 -25.65
CA LYS A 346 -1.36 -17.63 -26.09
C LYS A 346 -2.30 -17.43 -24.88
N PRO A 347 -3.49 -16.84 -25.08
CA PRO A 347 -4.45 -16.74 -23.98
C PRO A 347 -4.96 -18.13 -23.55
N ILE A 348 -5.08 -18.36 -22.24
CA ILE A 348 -5.48 -19.64 -21.64
C ILE A 348 -6.42 -19.48 -20.44
N ASN A 349 -7.03 -20.59 -20.01
CA ASN A 349 -7.66 -20.75 -18.69
C ASN A 349 -6.78 -21.69 -17.85
N GLY A 350 -6.21 -21.22 -16.74
CA GLY A 350 -5.42 -22.02 -15.78
C GLY A 350 -6.27 -22.97 -14.92
N GLY A 351 -7.58 -22.73 -14.84
CA GLY A 351 -8.54 -23.69 -14.27
C GLY A 351 -8.93 -23.49 -12.81
N TRP A 352 -8.20 -22.69 -12.02
CA TRP A 352 -8.60 -22.35 -10.65
C TRP A 352 -9.99 -21.68 -10.64
N PRO A 353 -10.91 -21.99 -9.69
CA PRO A 353 -10.79 -22.91 -8.55
C PRO A 353 -11.42 -24.29 -8.79
N PHE A 354 -11.57 -24.70 -10.05
CA PHE A 354 -12.20 -25.97 -10.43
C PHE A 354 -11.18 -27.08 -10.66
N CYS A 355 -9.99 -26.67 -11.10
CA CYS A 355 -8.89 -27.50 -11.52
C CYS A 355 -7.62 -27.02 -10.80
N HIS A 356 -6.74 -27.95 -10.44
CA HIS A 356 -5.54 -27.59 -9.68
C HIS A 356 -4.40 -28.58 -9.87
N GLY A 357 -3.16 -28.10 -9.76
CA GLY A 357 -1.93 -28.87 -9.92
C GLY A 357 -1.84 -29.49 -11.31
N PRO A 358 -1.79 -30.82 -11.47
CA PRO A 358 -1.74 -31.48 -12.78
C PRO A 358 -3.07 -31.44 -13.56
N ASN A 359 -3.82 -30.33 -13.48
CA ASN A 359 -5.18 -30.14 -13.99
C ASN A 359 -6.18 -31.15 -13.38
N ALA A 360 -6.03 -31.44 -12.08
CA ALA A 360 -6.90 -32.39 -11.37
C ALA A 360 -8.23 -31.74 -10.98
N ASN A 361 -9.33 -32.48 -11.16
CA ASN A 361 -10.68 -31.99 -10.86
C ASN A 361 -10.92 -31.86 -9.35
N TYR A 362 -11.42 -30.71 -8.91
CA TYR A 362 -12.11 -30.59 -7.64
C TYR A 362 -13.55 -31.11 -7.73
N ASN A 363 -14.08 -31.51 -6.58
CA ASN A 363 -15.48 -31.83 -6.37
C ASN A 363 -16.28 -30.54 -6.11
N GLU A 364 -17.51 -30.48 -6.61
CA GLU A 364 -18.45 -29.46 -6.19
C GLU A 364 -18.93 -29.73 -4.76
N TRP A 365 -18.26 -29.14 -3.78
CA TRP A 365 -18.56 -29.33 -2.36
C TRP A 365 -19.82 -28.57 -1.92
N ASP A 366 -20.74 -29.25 -1.21
CA ASP A 366 -21.86 -28.58 -0.56
C ASP A 366 -21.44 -28.07 0.82
N PHE A 367 -21.08 -26.79 0.90
CA PHE A 367 -20.66 -26.14 2.15
C PHE A 367 -21.76 -26.06 3.21
N ALA A 368 -23.05 -26.15 2.84
CA ALA A 368 -24.14 -26.12 3.80
C ALA A 368 -24.34 -27.47 4.50
N THR A 369 -24.01 -28.57 3.83
CA THR A 369 -24.19 -29.94 4.37
C THR A 369 -22.89 -30.68 4.65
N GLY A 370 -21.75 -30.17 4.18
CA GLY A 370 -20.46 -30.84 4.28
C GLY A 370 -20.43 -32.16 3.50
N THR A 371 -20.97 -32.19 2.29
CA THR A 371 -21.07 -33.41 1.47
C THR A 371 -20.65 -33.18 0.02
N PRO A 372 -20.04 -34.18 -0.63
CA PRO A 372 -19.59 -34.05 -2.02
C PRO A 372 -20.76 -34.08 -3.02
N ARG A 373 -20.63 -33.38 -4.15
CA ARG A 373 -21.51 -33.49 -5.32
C ARG A 373 -20.74 -34.05 -6.53
N GLU A 374 -21.02 -33.57 -7.74
CA GLU A 374 -20.32 -34.02 -8.95
C GLU A 374 -18.94 -33.35 -9.06
N PHE A 375 -17.99 -34.02 -9.70
CA PHE A 375 -16.70 -33.41 -10.01
C PHE A 375 -16.84 -32.45 -11.18
N PHE A 376 -16.09 -31.35 -11.15
CA PHE A 376 -15.94 -30.49 -12.31
C PHE A 376 -15.22 -31.24 -13.44
N ASP A 377 -15.42 -30.77 -14.69
CA ASP A 377 -14.79 -31.35 -15.88
C ASP A 377 -13.78 -30.37 -16.47
N CYS A 378 -12.53 -30.47 -16.04
CA CYS A 378 -11.45 -29.57 -16.44
C CYS A 378 -11.10 -29.67 -17.94
N ASP A 379 -11.18 -30.86 -18.50
CA ASP A 379 -10.85 -31.13 -19.92
C ASP A 379 -11.94 -30.60 -20.87
N ALA A 380 -13.21 -30.66 -20.47
CA ALA A 380 -14.32 -30.16 -21.28
C ALA A 380 -14.62 -28.67 -21.04
N GLY A 381 -14.20 -28.12 -19.89
CA GLY A 381 -14.56 -26.80 -19.41
C GLY A 381 -15.53 -26.89 -18.24
N ALA A 382 -15.08 -26.44 -17.06
CA ALA A 382 -15.88 -26.51 -15.84
C ALA A 382 -17.14 -25.63 -15.92
N GLU A 383 -18.20 -26.07 -15.22
CA GLU A 383 -19.43 -25.30 -15.10
C GLU A 383 -19.34 -24.34 -13.90
N ASN A 384 -19.30 -23.04 -14.14
CA ASN A 384 -19.38 -22.05 -13.08
C ASN A 384 -20.84 -21.86 -12.63
N ASN A 385 -21.18 -22.57 -11.57
CA ASN A 385 -22.50 -22.60 -10.96
C ASN A 385 -22.63 -21.71 -9.71
N SER A 386 -21.66 -20.84 -9.44
CA SER A 386 -21.75 -19.85 -8.35
C SER A 386 -22.98 -18.98 -8.50
N ARG A 387 -23.64 -18.67 -7.37
CA ARG A 387 -24.72 -17.67 -7.33
C ARG A 387 -24.27 -16.25 -7.69
N TRP A 388 -22.96 -15.99 -7.64
CA TRP A 388 -22.34 -14.71 -7.93
C TRP A 388 -21.78 -14.62 -9.36
N ASN A 389 -21.88 -15.69 -10.16
CA ASN A 389 -21.38 -15.67 -11.54
C ASN A 389 -22.21 -14.72 -12.41
N THR A 390 -21.52 -13.76 -13.03
CA THR A 390 -22.09 -12.79 -13.98
C THR A 390 -21.61 -13.01 -15.42
N GLY A 391 -20.78 -14.04 -15.64
CA GLY A 391 -20.19 -14.38 -16.93
C GLY A 391 -20.77 -15.64 -17.56
N LEU A 392 -19.93 -16.34 -18.31
CA LEU A 392 -20.27 -17.60 -18.95
C LEU A 392 -20.49 -18.69 -17.89
N ARG A 393 -21.44 -19.59 -18.17
CA ARG A 393 -21.70 -20.75 -17.31
C ARG A 393 -20.78 -21.92 -17.61
N GLU A 394 -20.47 -22.16 -18.89
CA GLU A 394 -19.46 -23.14 -19.32
C GLU A 394 -18.18 -22.38 -19.65
N LEU A 395 -17.09 -22.73 -18.99
CA LEU A 395 -15.80 -22.07 -19.15
C LEU A 395 -14.98 -22.68 -20.29
N PRO A 396 -13.99 -21.97 -20.85
CA PRO A 396 -12.98 -22.60 -21.69
C PRO A 396 -12.28 -23.76 -20.94
N PRO A 397 -11.85 -24.83 -21.62
CA PRO A 397 -11.07 -25.91 -21.00
C PRO A 397 -9.85 -25.39 -20.25
N ALA A 398 -9.55 -26.01 -19.11
CA ALA A 398 -8.38 -25.67 -18.32
C ALA A 398 -7.09 -26.18 -18.99
N THR A 399 -5.99 -25.48 -18.75
CA THR A 399 -4.65 -25.77 -19.25
C THR A 399 -3.78 -26.16 -18.07
N ALA A 400 -3.11 -27.32 -18.16
CA ALA A 400 -2.20 -27.76 -17.11
C ALA A 400 -0.96 -26.86 -17.01
N PRO A 401 -0.44 -26.63 -15.79
CA PRO A 401 0.80 -25.90 -15.59
C PRO A 401 2.02 -26.71 -16.06
N GLN A 402 3.14 -26.03 -16.33
CA GLN A 402 4.40 -26.70 -16.66
C GLN A 402 5.03 -27.37 -15.42
N LEU A 403 4.94 -26.73 -14.25
CA LEU A 403 5.37 -27.27 -12.97
C LEU A 403 4.30 -27.07 -11.90
N TRP A 404 4.26 -27.99 -10.95
CA TRP A 404 3.41 -27.97 -9.77
C TRP A 404 4.12 -28.74 -8.63
N TYR A 405 4.09 -28.25 -7.40
CA TYR A 405 4.72 -28.95 -6.28
C TYR A 405 4.00 -28.71 -4.96
N GLY A 406 4.16 -29.64 -4.03
CA GLY A 406 3.63 -29.58 -2.66
C GLY A 406 4.76 -29.42 -1.63
N ASP A 407 4.49 -29.71 -0.36
CA ASP A 407 5.46 -29.48 0.74
C ASP A 407 6.57 -30.53 0.88
N ASP A 408 6.41 -31.71 0.28
CA ASP A 408 7.31 -32.84 0.43
C ASP A 408 7.73 -33.40 -0.94
N ASP A 409 8.91 -34.03 -1.00
CA ASP A 409 9.57 -34.51 -2.23
C ASP A 409 8.74 -35.47 -3.09
N ASP A 410 7.83 -36.23 -2.49
CA ASP A 410 7.01 -37.23 -3.19
C ASP A 410 5.63 -36.72 -3.62
N HIS A 411 5.30 -35.47 -3.30
CA HIS A 411 4.10 -34.80 -3.81
C HIS A 411 4.21 -34.53 -5.32
N GLN A 412 5.42 -34.40 -5.87
CA GLN A 412 5.67 -34.04 -7.26
C GLN A 412 6.64 -35.00 -7.98
N PRO A 413 6.72 -34.96 -9.32
CA PRO A 413 7.72 -35.73 -10.08
C PRO A 413 9.17 -35.18 -9.97
N TRP A 414 9.34 -33.95 -9.50
CA TRP A 414 10.61 -33.20 -9.42
C TRP A 414 10.93 -32.85 -7.96
N PRO A 415 11.58 -33.74 -7.20
CA PRO A 415 11.87 -33.49 -5.79
C PRO A 415 12.81 -32.29 -5.57
N GLU A 416 13.50 -31.81 -6.61
CA GLU A 416 14.41 -30.67 -6.53
C GLU A 416 13.78 -29.41 -5.91
N LEU A 417 12.51 -29.11 -6.21
CA LEU A 417 11.83 -27.90 -5.71
C LEU A 417 11.58 -27.88 -4.20
N THR A 418 11.67 -29.03 -3.53
CA THR A 418 11.52 -29.17 -2.07
C THR A 418 12.82 -29.64 -1.41
N ALA A 419 13.77 -30.20 -2.17
CA ALA A 419 15.03 -30.70 -1.67
C ALA A 419 16.17 -29.66 -1.64
N PHE A 420 15.96 -28.45 -2.17
CA PHE A 420 16.99 -27.41 -2.21
C PHE A 420 17.28 -26.77 -0.85
N GLY A 421 16.30 -26.76 0.06
CA GLY A 421 16.40 -26.22 1.40
C GLY A 421 16.02 -27.25 2.48
N SER A 422 16.05 -26.80 3.74
CA SER A 422 15.51 -27.56 4.87
C SER A 422 14.18 -26.99 5.41
N GLY A 423 13.75 -25.84 4.88
CA GLY A 423 12.47 -25.22 5.20
C GLY A 423 11.29 -26.01 4.63
N ARG A 424 10.08 -25.68 5.08
CA ARG A 424 8.82 -26.29 4.62
C ARG A 424 7.84 -25.18 4.22
N GLY A 425 6.80 -25.55 3.48
CA GLY A 425 5.79 -24.61 2.99
C GLY A 425 6.03 -24.18 1.55
N GLN A 426 5.06 -23.44 1.01
CA GLN A 426 4.95 -23.11 -0.40
C GLN A 426 4.75 -21.61 -0.62
N GLY A 427 5.70 -20.97 -1.30
CA GLY A 427 5.71 -19.55 -1.63
C GLY A 427 6.23 -19.25 -3.04
N PRO A 428 5.52 -19.63 -4.12
CA PRO A 428 6.01 -19.50 -5.48
C PRO A 428 6.04 -18.04 -5.96
N MET A 429 7.23 -17.57 -6.31
CA MET A 429 7.43 -16.27 -6.92
C MET A 429 7.87 -16.46 -8.36
N GLY A 430 7.08 -15.94 -9.30
CA GLY A 430 7.54 -15.72 -10.67
C GLY A 430 8.81 -14.86 -10.69
N GLY A 431 9.55 -14.93 -11.79
CA GLY A 431 10.78 -14.17 -11.95
C GLY A 431 11.15 -13.99 -13.41
N PRO A 432 12.22 -13.24 -13.68
CA PRO A 432 12.52 -12.76 -15.01
C PRO A 432 13.12 -13.85 -15.90
N VAL A 433 12.93 -13.73 -17.21
CA VAL A 433 13.66 -14.52 -18.20
C VAL A 433 14.95 -13.79 -18.57
N TYR A 434 16.09 -14.44 -18.38
CA TYR A 434 17.37 -13.81 -18.73
C TYR A 434 17.60 -13.80 -20.24
N ARG A 435 18.03 -12.66 -20.79
CA ARG A 435 18.45 -12.51 -22.18
C ARG A 435 19.88 -12.01 -22.28
N TYR A 436 20.75 -12.85 -22.83
CA TYR A 436 22.17 -12.50 -22.98
C TYR A 436 22.37 -11.51 -24.13
N ASP A 437 22.97 -10.36 -23.83
CA ASP A 437 23.41 -9.39 -24.83
C ASP A 437 24.94 -9.37 -24.93
N ALA A 438 25.46 -9.85 -26.06
CA ALA A 438 26.89 -9.83 -26.35
C ALA A 438 27.47 -8.41 -26.54
N GLU A 439 26.63 -7.45 -26.92
CA GLU A 439 27.02 -6.04 -27.12
C GLU A 439 26.99 -5.23 -25.83
N ASN A 440 26.35 -5.73 -24.77
CA ASN A 440 26.38 -5.11 -23.45
C ASN A 440 27.83 -5.12 -22.93
N PRO A 441 28.47 -3.96 -22.73
CA PRO A 441 29.88 -3.89 -22.33
C PRO A 441 30.10 -4.26 -20.86
N SER A 442 29.02 -4.41 -20.08
CA SER A 442 29.10 -4.76 -18.67
C SER A 442 29.85 -6.08 -18.48
N THR A 443 30.73 -6.09 -17.47
CA THR A 443 31.44 -7.29 -17.03
C THR A 443 30.69 -8.02 -15.92
N SER A 444 29.64 -7.42 -15.35
CA SER A 444 28.78 -8.04 -14.33
C SER A 444 27.65 -8.88 -14.92
N LYS A 445 27.37 -8.73 -16.23
CA LYS A 445 26.30 -9.48 -16.88
C LYS A 445 26.51 -10.99 -16.78
N PHE A 446 25.42 -11.72 -16.61
CA PHE A 446 25.48 -13.16 -16.52
C PHE A 446 26.00 -13.82 -17.81
N PRO A 447 26.63 -15.00 -17.73
CA PRO A 447 27.10 -15.73 -18.91
C PRO A 447 25.96 -16.13 -19.86
N GLU A 448 26.29 -16.29 -21.16
CA GLU A 448 25.37 -16.75 -22.22
C GLU A 448 24.64 -18.07 -21.87
N TYR A 449 25.19 -18.89 -20.97
CA TYR A 449 24.54 -20.09 -20.45
C TYR A 449 23.10 -19.84 -19.95
N TRP A 450 22.84 -18.69 -19.34
CA TRP A 450 21.53 -18.37 -18.77
C TRP A 450 20.52 -17.87 -19.82
N ASP A 451 20.93 -17.64 -21.06
CA ASP A 451 20.06 -17.07 -22.10
C ASP A 451 18.79 -17.93 -22.30
N GLY A 452 17.63 -17.29 -22.14
CA GLY A 452 16.31 -17.90 -22.27
C GLY A 452 15.86 -18.75 -21.09
N LYS A 453 16.60 -18.82 -19.98
CA LYS A 453 16.16 -19.51 -18.76
C LYS A 453 15.28 -18.59 -17.91
N SER A 454 14.19 -19.12 -17.37
CA SER A 454 13.27 -18.39 -16.47
C SER A 454 13.74 -18.53 -15.04
N PHE A 455 13.89 -17.41 -14.33
CA PHE A 455 14.18 -17.42 -12.90
C PHE A 455 12.88 -17.51 -12.09
N PHE A 456 12.98 -18.14 -10.93
CA PHE A 456 11.89 -18.42 -10.00
C PHE A 456 12.43 -18.27 -8.59
N ALA A 457 11.65 -17.68 -7.69
CA ALA A 457 12.00 -17.66 -6.26
C ALA A 457 10.98 -18.46 -5.46
N GLU A 458 11.49 -19.12 -4.42
CA GLU A 458 10.69 -19.71 -3.37
C GLU A 458 10.80 -18.77 -2.15
N PHE A 459 9.68 -18.12 -1.84
CA PHE A 459 9.58 -17.18 -0.73
C PHE A 459 9.69 -17.87 0.62
N SER A 460 9.03 -19.00 0.84
CA SER A 460 9.06 -19.73 2.11
C SER A 460 10.40 -20.43 2.31
N GLN A 461 10.89 -21.16 1.30
CA GLN A 461 12.07 -22.02 1.42
C GLN A 461 13.42 -21.34 1.12
N ASP A 462 13.43 -20.01 0.91
CA ASP A 462 14.63 -19.18 0.74
C ASP A 462 15.59 -19.65 -0.38
N TYR A 463 15.08 -19.83 -1.59
CA TYR A 463 15.95 -20.13 -2.72
C TYR A 463 15.52 -19.46 -4.03
N VAL A 464 16.46 -19.36 -4.96
CA VAL A 464 16.20 -19.01 -6.36
C VAL A 464 16.52 -20.20 -7.23
N ALA A 465 15.62 -20.55 -8.14
CA ALA A 465 15.81 -21.57 -9.15
C ALA A 465 15.77 -20.99 -10.56
N ALA A 466 16.35 -21.71 -11.52
CA ALA A 466 16.26 -21.38 -12.94
C ALA A 466 15.78 -22.57 -13.76
N PHE A 467 14.81 -22.32 -14.65
CA PHE A 467 14.15 -23.33 -15.46
C PHE A 467 14.57 -23.23 -16.93
N THR A 468 14.86 -24.37 -17.54
CA THR A 468 15.14 -24.48 -18.98
C THR A 468 13.95 -25.08 -19.70
N SER A 469 13.32 -24.32 -20.60
CA SER A 469 12.17 -24.77 -21.41
C SER A 469 12.17 -24.14 -22.81
N ASP A 470 11.38 -24.71 -23.72
CA ASP A 470 11.10 -24.11 -25.02
C ASP A 470 9.92 -23.12 -24.91
N LEU A 471 10.19 -21.95 -24.29
CA LEU A 471 9.18 -20.93 -23.99
C LEU A 471 8.37 -20.51 -25.23
N ALA A 472 9.01 -20.42 -26.39
CA ALA A 472 8.36 -19.99 -27.65
C ALA A 472 7.29 -20.97 -28.15
N ASN A 473 7.24 -22.18 -27.60
CA ASN A 473 6.28 -23.23 -27.97
C ASN A 473 5.50 -23.78 -26.76
N ASP A 474 5.49 -23.05 -25.64
CA ASP A 474 4.88 -23.48 -24.37
C ASP A 474 5.41 -24.86 -23.90
N GLY A 475 6.71 -25.13 -24.11
CA GLY A 475 7.33 -26.42 -23.87
C GLY A 475 7.47 -26.80 -22.38
N GLU A 476 7.67 -28.09 -22.12
CA GLU A 476 7.94 -28.60 -20.77
C GLU A 476 9.28 -28.07 -20.22
N VAL A 477 9.38 -27.98 -18.88
CA VAL A 477 10.65 -27.72 -18.20
C VAL A 477 11.52 -28.97 -18.27
N THR A 478 12.75 -28.81 -18.75
CA THR A 478 13.71 -29.89 -18.98
C THR A 478 14.83 -29.95 -17.95
N HIS A 479 15.15 -28.81 -17.33
CA HIS A 479 16.18 -28.68 -16.30
C HIS A 479 15.76 -27.66 -15.24
N ILE A 480 16.09 -27.97 -13.98
CA ILE A 480 15.88 -27.13 -12.81
C ILE A 480 17.24 -26.95 -12.13
N GLU A 481 17.72 -25.72 -12.03
CA GLU A 481 18.98 -25.37 -11.38
C GLU A 481 18.70 -24.63 -10.08
N ASN A 482 19.34 -25.03 -8.96
CA ASN A 482 19.40 -24.22 -7.75
C ASN A 482 20.41 -23.10 -7.97
N PHE A 483 19.93 -21.90 -8.26
CA PHE A 483 20.77 -20.76 -8.61
C PHE A 483 21.39 -20.15 -7.36
N LEU A 484 22.72 -20.12 -7.32
CA LEU A 484 23.52 -19.55 -6.22
C LEU A 484 23.05 -20.06 -4.84
N PRO A 485 23.18 -21.37 -4.54
CA PRO A 485 22.56 -21.98 -3.37
C PRO A 485 22.99 -21.35 -2.03
N ASN A 486 22.08 -21.26 -1.06
CA ASN A 486 22.35 -20.72 0.28
C ASN A 486 23.50 -21.43 1.01
N ALA A 487 23.69 -22.74 0.78
CA ALA A 487 24.84 -23.47 1.33
C ALA A 487 26.18 -22.89 0.83
N HIS A 488 26.26 -22.46 -0.43
CA HIS A 488 27.43 -21.78 -0.96
C HIS A 488 27.57 -20.38 -0.36
N LEU A 489 26.51 -19.56 -0.40
CA LEU A 489 26.52 -18.19 0.13
C LEU A 489 27.00 -18.15 1.60
N ASN A 490 26.51 -19.08 2.43
CA ASN A 490 26.99 -19.26 3.80
C ASN A 490 28.49 -19.57 3.89
N ASN A 491 28.99 -20.50 3.07
CA ASN A 491 30.41 -20.89 3.06
C ASN A 491 31.34 -19.73 2.68
N VAL A 492 30.91 -18.86 1.77
CA VAL A 492 31.67 -17.66 1.34
C VAL A 492 31.26 -16.38 2.10
N ALA A 493 30.46 -16.54 3.15
CA ALA A 493 29.94 -15.47 4.01
C ALA A 493 29.22 -14.33 3.26
N GLN A 494 28.58 -14.62 2.13
CA GLN A 494 27.73 -13.67 1.41
C GLN A 494 26.31 -13.65 2.00
N PRO A 495 25.51 -12.59 1.76
CA PRO A 495 24.08 -12.62 2.09
C PRO A 495 23.41 -13.83 1.46
N ILE A 496 22.61 -14.57 2.22
CA ILE A 496 21.80 -15.68 1.71
C ILE A 496 20.56 -15.13 0.98
N TRP A 497 19.92 -15.93 0.14
CA TRP A 497 18.52 -15.73 -0.25
C TRP A 497 17.64 -15.79 1.00
N ASP A 498 16.71 -14.86 1.11
CA ASP A 498 15.93 -14.64 2.33
C ASP A 498 14.59 -13.97 1.96
N ASN A 499 13.53 -14.78 1.87
CA ASN A 499 12.19 -14.43 1.43
C ASN A 499 12.18 -13.46 0.22
N VAL A 500 12.67 -13.93 -0.93
CA VAL A 500 12.78 -13.11 -2.14
C VAL A 500 11.40 -12.63 -2.57
N MET A 501 11.20 -11.32 -2.50
CA MET A 501 9.92 -10.68 -2.76
C MET A 501 9.78 -10.28 -4.23
N ASP A 502 10.85 -9.83 -4.87
CA ASP A 502 10.86 -9.47 -6.29
C ASP A 502 12.29 -9.48 -6.86
N MET A 503 12.43 -9.67 -8.18
CA MET A 503 13.72 -9.64 -8.87
C MET A 503 13.60 -9.23 -10.34
N GLU A 504 14.57 -8.45 -10.82
CA GLU A 504 14.62 -7.93 -12.19
C GLU A 504 16.07 -7.88 -12.71
N PHE A 505 16.29 -8.17 -14.00
CA PHE A 505 17.59 -7.93 -14.62
C PHE A 505 17.74 -6.47 -15.03
N GLY A 506 18.79 -5.81 -14.54
CA GLY A 506 19.12 -4.44 -14.91
C GLY A 506 19.73 -4.30 -16.32
N PRO A 507 19.86 -3.07 -16.83
CA PRO A 507 20.49 -2.81 -18.14
C PRO A 507 21.97 -3.18 -18.19
N ASP A 508 22.62 -3.39 -17.05
CA ASP A 508 23.98 -3.91 -16.91
C ASP A 508 24.06 -5.44 -16.98
N GLY A 509 22.92 -6.13 -17.09
CA GLY A 509 22.80 -7.59 -17.12
C GLY A 509 22.99 -8.27 -15.77
N SER A 510 23.02 -7.50 -14.68
CA SER A 510 23.06 -8.01 -13.29
C SER A 510 21.63 -8.26 -12.79
N LEU A 511 21.44 -9.18 -11.85
CA LEU A 511 20.13 -9.47 -11.25
C LEU A 511 19.93 -8.60 -10.00
N TYR A 512 18.91 -7.76 -9.96
CA TYR A 512 18.51 -6.98 -8.80
C TYR A 512 17.43 -7.74 -8.04
N VAL A 513 17.53 -7.78 -6.71
CA VAL A 513 16.66 -8.61 -5.88
C VAL A 513 16.22 -7.84 -4.65
N LEU A 514 14.93 -7.83 -4.39
CA LEU A 514 14.30 -7.27 -3.19
C LEU A 514 13.86 -8.41 -2.28
N GLU A 515 14.31 -8.37 -1.03
CA GLU A 515 14.09 -9.41 -0.04
C GLU A 515 13.28 -8.88 1.14
N TYR A 516 12.32 -9.68 1.60
CA TYR A 516 11.41 -9.35 2.70
C TYR A 516 12.03 -9.63 4.08
N GLY A 517 12.80 -10.71 4.22
CA GLY A 517 13.43 -11.14 5.47
C GLY A 517 12.46 -11.63 6.55
N ASP A 518 13.01 -12.12 7.67
CA ASP A 518 12.27 -12.73 8.77
C ASP A 518 11.46 -11.72 9.60
N GLY A 519 10.14 -11.91 9.62
CA GLY A 519 9.19 -11.11 10.40
C GLY A 519 8.02 -10.63 9.56
N PHE A 520 7.13 -9.82 10.14
CA PHE A 520 5.82 -9.55 9.53
C PHE A 520 5.43 -8.07 9.58
N PHE A 521 4.78 -7.57 8.54
CA PHE A 521 4.01 -6.30 8.52
C PHE A 521 4.81 -5.02 8.79
N ARG A 522 6.13 -5.10 8.62
CA ARG A 522 7.09 -4.06 8.94
C ARG A 522 8.35 -4.24 8.11
N GLN A 523 9.29 -3.31 8.26
CA GLN A 523 10.64 -3.53 7.76
C GLN A 523 11.38 -4.52 8.64
N ASN A 524 11.71 -5.69 8.10
CA ASN A 524 12.50 -6.68 8.82
C ASN A 524 14.00 -6.31 8.84
N PRO A 525 14.76 -6.66 9.90
CA PRO A 525 16.18 -6.29 10.03
C PRO A 525 17.09 -6.84 8.92
N ASP A 526 16.71 -7.96 8.35
CA ASP A 526 17.34 -8.74 7.28
C ASP A 526 16.77 -8.44 5.88
N ALA A 527 15.59 -7.82 5.78
CA ALA A 527 15.07 -7.23 4.55
C ALA A 527 16.15 -6.39 3.84
N GLY A 528 16.15 -6.39 2.51
CA GLY A 528 17.15 -5.62 1.77
C GLY A 528 16.97 -5.63 0.27
N LEU A 529 17.58 -4.64 -0.37
CA LEU A 529 17.75 -4.61 -1.81
C LEU A 529 19.19 -4.99 -2.14
N TYR A 530 19.35 -5.93 -3.05
CA TYR A 530 20.62 -6.52 -3.45
C TYR A 530 20.80 -6.47 -4.97
N ARG A 531 22.05 -6.63 -5.40
CA ARG A 531 22.42 -6.87 -6.80
C ARG A 531 23.34 -8.09 -6.85
N VAL A 532 23.08 -9.01 -7.76
CA VAL A 532 23.91 -10.18 -8.05
C VAL A 532 24.65 -9.95 -9.36
N ASP A 533 25.97 -9.92 -9.26
CA ASP A 533 26.87 -9.71 -10.38
C ASP A 533 27.59 -11.02 -10.72
N PHE A 534 27.82 -11.27 -12.00
CA PHE A 534 28.83 -12.23 -12.44
C PHE A 534 30.21 -11.56 -12.40
N ALA A 535 31.10 -12.02 -11.53
CA ALA A 535 32.41 -11.46 -11.26
C ALA A 535 33.50 -12.55 -11.25
N ALA A 536 33.81 -13.10 -12.42
CA ALA A 536 34.95 -14.02 -12.57
C ALA A 536 36.29 -13.30 -12.31
N GLY A 537 36.96 -13.63 -11.21
CA GLY A 537 38.26 -13.07 -10.82
C GLY A 537 38.21 -12.27 -9.51
N ASN A 538 38.76 -11.05 -9.53
CA ASN A 538 38.78 -10.14 -8.38
C ASN A 538 37.36 -9.64 -8.11
N LYS A 539 36.78 -9.92 -6.94
CA LYS A 539 35.42 -9.51 -6.59
C LYS A 539 35.39 -8.10 -6.02
N THR A 540 34.21 -7.56 -5.86
CA THR A 540 34.01 -6.27 -5.22
C THR A 540 34.17 -6.43 -3.71
N PRO A 541 34.91 -5.53 -3.03
CA PRO A 541 35.00 -5.55 -1.57
C PRO A 541 33.62 -5.49 -0.92
N GLN A 542 33.45 -6.16 0.21
CA GLN A 542 32.23 -6.07 1.02
C GLN A 542 32.44 -4.97 2.07
N ALA A 543 31.96 -3.76 1.79
CA ALA A 543 32.01 -2.65 2.73
C ALA A 543 30.98 -2.83 3.86
N ARG A 544 31.42 -2.79 5.11
CA ARG A 544 30.59 -2.90 6.30
C ARG A 544 31.16 -2.03 7.42
N PHE A 545 30.31 -1.29 8.12
CA PHE A 545 30.70 -0.60 9.33
C PHE A 545 29.61 -0.54 10.40
N THR A 546 30.05 -0.32 11.64
CA THR A 546 29.21 0.05 12.78
C THR A 546 29.48 1.48 13.20
N ALA A 547 28.47 2.15 13.74
CA ALA A 547 28.58 3.45 14.38
C ALA A 547 28.23 3.29 15.87
N SER A 548 28.96 3.95 16.76
CA SER A 548 28.72 3.87 18.21
C SER A 548 27.36 4.45 18.64
N ALA A 549 26.81 5.35 17.82
CA ALA A 549 25.46 5.89 17.94
C ALA A 549 24.98 6.27 16.53
N ILE A 550 23.70 6.00 16.24
CA ILE A 550 23.05 6.44 15.00
C ILE A 550 22.06 7.59 15.24
N SER A 551 21.75 7.87 16.50
CA SER A 551 20.90 8.99 16.87
C SER A 551 21.22 9.53 18.27
N SER A 552 20.80 10.76 18.54
CA SER A 552 20.76 11.37 19.88
C SER A 552 19.70 12.44 19.99
N SER A 553 19.23 12.72 21.20
CA SER A 553 18.31 13.84 21.49
C SER A 553 18.96 15.21 21.43
N ASP A 554 20.27 15.26 21.65
CA ASP A 554 21.02 16.50 21.81
C ASP A 554 22.27 16.54 20.91
N ALA A 555 22.62 17.74 20.46
CA ALA A 555 23.93 18.05 19.91
C ALA A 555 24.89 18.57 21.01
N PRO A 556 26.21 18.30 20.93
CA PRO A 556 26.87 17.55 19.86
C PRO A 556 26.79 16.03 20.07
N LEU A 557 26.72 15.28 18.97
CA LEU A 557 26.83 13.82 18.95
C LEU A 557 28.24 13.41 18.48
N VAL A 558 28.99 12.71 19.34
CA VAL A 558 30.27 12.09 18.96
C VAL A 558 29.99 10.66 18.51
N VAL A 559 30.41 10.32 17.29
CA VAL A 559 30.23 8.99 16.72
C VAL A 559 31.59 8.40 16.37
N ASP A 560 31.89 7.24 16.97
CA ASP A 560 33.01 6.41 16.58
C ASP A 560 32.52 5.38 15.55
N PHE A 561 33.23 5.30 14.43
CA PHE A 561 32.95 4.40 13.32
C PHE A 561 34.00 3.30 13.25
N ASP A 562 33.55 2.06 13.02
CA ASP A 562 34.40 0.88 12.88
C ASP A 562 34.02 0.08 11.63
N ALA A 563 34.92 0.07 10.65
CA ALA A 563 34.79 -0.68 9.40
C ALA A 563 35.54 -2.02 9.42
N SER A 564 35.96 -2.54 10.59
CA SER A 564 36.69 -3.81 10.68
C SER A 564 35.89 -5.02 10.18
N GLY A 565 34.57 -4.89 10.07
CA GLY A 565 33.69 -5.89 9.45
C GLY A 565 33.78 -5.94 7.92
N SER A 566 34.45 -4.98 7.29
CA SER A 566 34.68 -4.99 5.85
C SER A 566 35.71 -6.03 5.47
N ARG A 567 35.49 -6.70 4.33
CA ARG A 567 36.39 -7.75 3.84
C ARG A 567 36.43 -7.78 2.32
N ASP A 568 37.58 -8.16 1.81
CA ASP A 568 37.74 -8.53 0.42
C ASP A 568 37.48 -10.04 0.28
N PRO A 569 36.65 -10.50 -0.67
CA PRO A 569 36.38 -11.93 -0.85
C PRO A 569 37.64 -12.76 -1.13
N GLU A 570 38.64 -12.20 -1.80
CA GLU A 570 39.94 -12.84 -2.06
C GLU A 570 40.93 -12.69 -0.88
N GLY A 571 40.57 -11.91 0.14
CA GLY A 571 41.39 -11.64 1.31
C GLY A 571 42.46 -10.57 1.09
N ASP A 572 42.33 -9.76 0.02
CA ASP A 572 43.24 -8.67 -0.25
C ASP A 572 43.15 -7.54 0.79
N ALA A 573 44.23 -6.75 0.86
CA ALA A 573 44.29 -5.61 1.75
C ALA A 573 43.39 -4.47 1.26
N LEU A 574 42.58 -3.92 2.17
CA LEU A 574 41.61 -2.88 1.89
C LEU A 574 42.10 -1.48 2.29
N THR A 575 41.64 -0.48 1.56
CA THR A 575 41.75 0.95 1.89
C THR A 575 40.38 1.52 2.22
N TYR A 576 40.32 2.48 3.15
CA TYR A 576 39.08 2.96 3.77
C TYR A 576 39.04 4.48 3.73
N GLU A 577 37.93 5.03 3.25
CA GLU A 577 37.69 6.46 3.16
C GLU A 577 36.27 6.78 3.68
N TRP A 578 36.15 7.83 4.49
CA TRP A 578 34.92 8.22 5.17
C TRP A 578 34.46 9.59 4.72
N ASP A 579 33.16 9.73 4.47
CA ASP A 579 32.43 10.96 4.19
C ASP A 579 31.33 11.05 5.25
N PHE A 580 31.35 12.05 6.13
CA PHE A 580 30.49 12.05 7.33
C PHE A 580 29.16 12.77 7.16
N ASP A 581 29.04 13.65 6.17
CA ASP A 581 27.85 14.45 5.91
C ASP A 581 27.12 14.05 4.61
N GLY A 582 27.76 13.25 3.76
CA GLY A 582 27.22 12.73 2.51
C GLY A 582 27.37 13.70 1.34
N ASP A 583 28.24 14.70 1.44
CA ASP A 583 28.40 15.75 0.42
C ASP A 583 29.17 15.30 -0.84
N GLY A 584 29.75 14.09 -0.81
CA GLY A 584 30.58 13.58 -1.89
C GLY A 584 32.08 13.59 -1.58
N THR A 585 32.50 14.30 -0.55
CA THR A 585 33.88 14.52 -0.13
C THR A 585 34.25 13.56 0.99
N PHE A 586 35.38 12.86 0.84
CA PHE A 586 35.87 11.95 1.88
C PHE A 586 36.79 12.72 2.86
N ASP A 587 36.27 12.96 4.06
CA ASP A 587 36.89 13.72 5.15
C ASP A 587 38.02 12.99 5.89
N ALA A 588 37.94 11.65 5.97
CA ALA A 588 38.85 10.85 6.77
C ALA A 588 39.22 9.51 6.13
N THR A 589 40.24 8.85 6.67
CA THR A 589 40.71 7.53 6.21
C THR A 589 41.03 6.62 7.39
N GLY A 590 41.02 5.30 7.15
CA GLY A 590 41.38 4.28 8.12
C GLY A 590 40.20 3.37 8.51
N VAL A 591 40.52 2.19 9.05
CA VAL A 591 39.52 1.17 9.46
C VAL A 591 38.56 1.74 10.51
N THR A 592 39.07 2.57 11.42
CA THR A 592 38.29 3.27 12.43
C THR A 592 38.41 4.78 12.23
N ALA A 593 37.33 5.52 12.45
CA ALA A 593 37.32 6.98 12.42
C ALA A 593 36.38 7.55 13.50
N SER A 594 36.49 8.84 13.81
CA SER A 594 35.62 9.51 14.78
C SER A 594 35.20 10.86 14.24
N HIS A 595 33.92 11.19 14.33
CA HIS A 595 33.34 12.46 13.88
C HIS A 595 32.43 13.06 14.96
N THR A 596 32.32 14.38 15.00
CA THR A 596 31.44 15.09 15.94
C THR A 596 30.44 15.95 15.16
N TYR A 597 29.18 15.54 15.18
CA TYR A 597 28.06 16.29 14.63
C TYR A 597 27.67 17.38 15.63
N THR A 598 27.96 18.64 15.31
CA THR A 598 27.82 19.76 16.26
C THR A 598 26.46 20.42 16.28
N GLU A 599 25.64 20.19 15.26
CA GLU A 599 24.31 20.77 15.09
C GLU A 599 23.26 19.66 15.02
N THR A 600 22.02 20.00 15.36
CA THR A 600 20.88 19.11 15.15
C THR A 600 20.57 19.03 13.66
N GLY A 601 20.24 17.85 13.17
CA GLY A 601 19.99 17.58 11.76
C GLY A 601 20.13 16.10 11.42
N GLN A 602 19.84 15.75 10.18
CA GLN A 602 20.07 14.41 9.63
C GLN A 602 21.29 14.45 8.69
N TYR A 603 22.23 13.54 8.91
CA TYR A 603 23.47 13.40 8.15
C TYR A 603 23.55 12.00 7.54
N THR A 604 24.33 11.81 6.47
CA THR A 604 24.58 10.49 5.89
C THR A 604 26.07 10.15 5.98
N ALA A 605 26.44 9.31 6.95
CA ALA A 605 27.80 8.79 7.06
C ALA A 605 28.02 7.70 6.01
N ARG A 606 29.06 7.82 5.20
CA ARG A 606 29.38 6.93 4.09
C ARG A 606 30.81 6.41 4.19
N LEU A 607 30.96 5.12 3.93
CA LEU A 607 32.23 4.41 3.84
C LEU A 607 32.47 3.97 2.40
N ARG A 608 33.68 4.26 1.88
CA ARG A 608 34.24 3.61 0.70
C ARG A 608 35.35 2.65 1.10
N VAL A 609 35.25 1.42 0.62
CA VAL A 609 36.28 0.38 0.78
C VAL A 609 36.81 0.02 -0.60
N THR A 610 38.12 0.11 -0.81
CA THR A 610 38.77 -0.20 -2.11
C THR A 610 39.85 -1.26 -1.94
N ASP A 611 39.87 -2.26 -2.81
CA ASP A 611 40.90 -3.31 -2.86
C ASP A 611 42.18 -2.86 -3.59
N ALA A 612 43.14 -3.78 -3.72
CA ALA A 612 44.38 -3.56 -4.47
C ALA A 612 44.20 -3.55 -6.00
N GLY A 613 43.14 -4.18 -6.51
CA GLY A 613 42.74 -4.20 -7.92
C GLY A 613 42.05 -2.92 -8.38
N GLY A 614 41.65 -2.06 -7.45
CA GLY A 614 40.93 -0.81 -7.67
C GLY A 614 39.41 -0.96 -7.70
N ARG A 615 38.83 -2.13 -7.40
CA ARG A 615 37.38 -2.22 -7.18
C ARG A 615 37.04 -1.67 -5.82
N PHE A 616 35.86 -1.10 -5.71
CA PHE A 616 35.39 -0.51 -4.47
C PHE A 616 33.91 -0.79 -4.24
N ALA A 617 33.53 -0.78 -2.96
CA ALA A 617 32.14 -0.73 -2.54
C ALA A 617 31.88 0.49 -1.66
N LEU A 618 30.63 0.94 -1.69
CA LEU A 618 30.09 2.00 -0.84
C LEU A 618 29.00 1.43 0.06
N THR A 619 28.95 1.92 1.29
CA THR A 619 27.80 1.70 2.19
C THR A 619 27.58 2.97 2.99
N SER A 620 26.34 3.25 3.37
CA SER A 620 25.98 4.44 4.16
C SER A 620 25.10 4.10 5.36
N ARG A 621 25.04 5.02 6.34
CA ARG A 621 24.05 5.05 7.41
C ARG A 621 23.63 6.48 7.70
N ALA A 622 22.33 6.68 7.90
CA ALA A 622 21.80 7.93 8.40
C ALA A 622 22.20 8.11 9.89
N ILE A 623 22.59 9.33 10.25
CA ILE A 623 22.87 9.76 11.62
C ILE A 623 21.94 10.93 11.95
N THR A 624 21.11 10.79 12.98
CA THR A 624 20.11 11.79 13.36
C THR A 624 20.47 12.47 14.68
N VAL A 625 20.66 13.78 14.69
CA VAL A 625 20.94 14.55 15.91
C VAL A 625 19.75 15.45 16.23
N GLY A 626 19.14 15.26 17.40
CA GLY A 626 17.94 15.97 17.86
C GLY A 626 16.65 15.15 17.88
N ASN A 627 16.71 13.84 17.60
CA ASN A 627 15.56 12.93 17.73
C ASN A 627 16.05 11.47 17.86
N VAL A 628 15.43 10.65 18.72
CA VAL A 628 15.69 9.21 18.82
C VAL A 628 14.40 8.40 18.71
N ALA A 629 14.51 7.15 18.26
CA ALA A 629 13.33 6.28 18.19
C ALA A 629 12.75 6.02 19.59
N PRO A 630 11.42 6.12 19.76
CA PRO A 630 10.76 5.81 21.02
C PRO A 630 10.89 4.33 21.39
N THR A 631 10.89 4.02 22.68
CA THR A 631 10.78 2.63 23.16
C THR A 631 9.31 2.26 23.34
N VAL A 632 8.83 1.27 22.58
CA VAL A 632 7.47 0.72 22.71
C VAL A 632 7.51 -0.52 23.61
N SER A 633 6.57 -0.62 24.53
CA SER A 633 6.45 -1.77 25.44
C SER A 633 5.00 -2.18 25.62
N LEU A 634 4.78 -3.50 25.66
CA LEU A 634 3.46 -4.12 25.73
C LEU A 634 3.32 -4.84 27.07
N ASP A 635 2.11 -4.84 27.64
CA ASP A 635 1.81 -5.55 28.90
C ASP A 635 1.59 -7.06 28.73
N VAL A 636 1.53 -7.51 27.47
CA VAL A 636 1.46 -8.92 27.09
C VAL A 636 2.85 -9.44 26.74
N PRO A 637 3.31 -10.56 27.34
CA PRO A 637 4.65 -11.06 27.09
C PRO A 637 4.77 -11.91 25.83
N GLN A 638 5.99 -11.99 25.28
CA GLN A 638 6.36 -12.83 24.14
C GLN A 638 6.09 -14.32 24.40
N GLY A 639 5.54 -15.05 23.42
CA GLY A 639 5.29 -16.49 23.52
C GLY A 639 4.14 -16.84 24.46
N ALA A 640 3.27 -15.87 24.78
CA ALA A 640 2.13 -16.12 25.64
C ALA A 640 1.08 -17.00 24.97
N PHE A 641 0.46 -17.89 25.76
CA PHE A 641 -0.54 -18.82 25.26
C PHE A 641 -1.96 -18.23 25.15
N PHE A 642 -2.66 -18.54 24.06
CA PHE A 642 -4.07 -18.20 23.82
C PHE A 642 -4.82 -19.33 23.09
N ASP A 643 -6.16 -19.26 22.97
CA ASP A 643 -6.90 -20.06 21.98
C ASP A 643 -7.52 -19.13 20.93
N TRP A 644 -7.57 -19.60 19.67
CA TRP A 644 -8.34 -18.99 18.60
C TRP A 644 -9.81 -18.78 19.01
N GLY A 645 -10.40 -17.67 18.56
CA GLY A 645 -11.74 -17.24 18.98
C GLY A 645 -11.79 -16.52 20.33
N GLN A 646 -10.68 -16.37 21.06
CA GLN A 646 -10.62 -15.58 22.32
C GLN A 646 -10.31 -14.10 22.05
N THR A 647 -10.55 -13.29 23.07
CA THR A 647 -10.15 -11.86 23.08
C THR A 647 -8.88 -11.66 23.90
N VAL A 648 -7.85 -11.10 23.26
CA VAL A 648 -6.59 -10.69 23.91
C VAL A 648 -6.61 -9.17 24.10
N ARG A 649 -6.38 -8.70 25.32
CA ARG A 649 -6.27 -7.25 25.62
C ARG A 649 -4.80 -6.86 25.66
N VAL A 650 -4.48 -5.72 25.05
CA VAL A 650 -3.11 -5.19 24.97
C VAL A 650 -3.11 -3.73 25.37
N ASN A 651 -2.21 -3.37 26.28
CA ASN A 651 -1.88 -1.98 26.61
C ASN A 651 -0.46 -1.67 26.14
N VAL A 652 -0.33 -0.51 25.49
CA VAL A 652 0.92 0.03 24.95
C VAL A 652 1.41 1.14 25.86
N SER A 653 2.68 1.06 26.21
CA SER A 653 3.43 2.13 26.84
C SER A 653 4.55 2.57 25.89
N VAL A 654 4.80 3.87 25.87
CA VAL A 654 5.86 4.48 25.08
C VAL A 654 6.71 5.32 26.01
N ASP A 655 8.03 5.19 25.87
CA ASP A 655 9.02 6.06 26.49
C ASP A 655 9.85 6.72 25.40
N ASP A 656 9.70 8.04 25.27
CA ASP A 656 10.37 8.86 24.28
C ASP A 656 11.20 9.94 25.01
N PRO A 657 12.51 10.05 24.79
CA PRO A 657 13.33 11.06 25.47
C PRO A 657 12.92 12.50 25.19
N GLU A 658 12.38 12.80 24.01
CA GLU A 658 11.99 14.12 23.55
C GLU A 658 10.52 14.45 23.91
N ASP A 659 9.61 13.48 23.80
CA ASP A 659 8.16 13.63 23.96
C ASP A 659 7.64 13.10 25.33
N GLY A 660 8.46 12.36 26.08
CA GLY A 660 8.15 11.79 27.39
C GLY A 660 7.33 10.48 27.34
N THR A 661 6.74 10.10 28.48
CA THR A 661 6.04 8.80 28.63
C THR A 661 4.53 8.86 28.37
N SER A 662 4.04 9.92 27.71
CA SER A 662 2.61 10.14 27.46
C SER A 662 2.35 10.13 25.96
N PRO A 663 2.29 8.94 25.32
CA PRO A 663 2.16 8.86 23.88
C PRO A 663 0.88 9.52 23.37
N ASP A 664 0.99 10.18 22.21
CA ASP A 664 -0.16 10.44 21.37
C ASP A 664 -0.69 9.12 20.80
N CYS A 665 -1.71 8.54 21.45
CA CYS A 665 -2.26 7.25 21.04
C CYS A 665 -2.77 7.19 19.60
N ARG A 666 -2.94 8.32 18.92
CA ARG A 666 -3.28 8.36 17.49
C ARG A 666 -2.12 7.93 16.59
N ARG A 667 -0.89 7.97 17.09
CA ARG A 667 0.33 7.56 16.38
C ARG A 667 0.79 6.16 16.74
N VAL A 668 0.08 5.48 17.64
CA VAL A 668 0.23 4.04 17.84
C VAL A 668 -0.56 3.33 16.75
N SER A 669 0.10 2.53 15.95
CA SER A 669 -0.50 1.62 14.98
C SER A 669 -0.23 0.19 15.41
N TRP A 670 -1.19 -0.70 15.22
CA TRP A 670 -1.03 -2.11 15.51
C TRP A 670 -1.63 -2.98 14.42
N THR A 671 -1.02 -4.13 14.18
CA THR A 671 -1.47 -5.15 13.22
C THR A 671 -1.35 -6.52 13.86
N PHE A 672 -2.50 -7.18 14.06
CA PHE A 672 -2.55 -8.59 14.41
C PHE A 672 -2.68 -9.44 13.14
N GLY A 673 -1.87 -10.47 13.04
CA GLY A 673 -1.89 -11.44 11.96
C GLY A 673 -2.00 -12.88 12.45
N LEU A 674 -2.43 -13.74 11.54
CA LEU A 674 -2.32 -15.19 11.68
C LEU A 674 -1.08 -15.61 10.91
N GLY A 675 -0.13 -16.17 11.65
CA GLY A 675 0.99 -16.89 11.08
C GLY A 675 0.61 -18.32 10.80
N HIS A 676 1.14 -18.88 9.72
CA HIS A 676 1.14 -20.31 9.49
C HIS A 676 2.45 -20.71 8.82
N ASP A 677 3.01 -21.83 9.28
CA ASP A 677 4.33 -22.32 8.90
C ASP A 677 5.41 -21.22 9.00
N GLU A 678 5.90 -20.72 7.87
CA GLU A 678 7.03 -19.80 7.80
C GLU A 678 6.60 -18.34 7.49
N HIS A 679 5.31 -18.06 7.25
CA HIS A 679 4.83 -16.70 6.98
C HIS A 679 3.58 -16.30 7.76
N ALA A 680 3.14 -15.04 7.62
CA ALA A 680 1.91 -14.57 8.25
C ALA A 680 1.11 -13.64 7.36
N HIS A 681 -0.22 -13.72 7.50
CA HIS A 681 -1.15 -12.82 6.86
C HIS A 681 -1.71 -11.81 7.87
N PRO A 682 -1.76 -10.52 7.52
CA PRO A 682 -2.37 -9.53 8.39
C PRO A 682 -3.89 -9.74 8.40
N LEU A 683 -4.51 -9.73 9.58
CA LEU A 683 -5.95 -9.95 9.72
C LEU A 683 -6.68 -8.68 10.15
N THR A 684 -6.23 -8.09 11.25
CA THR A 684 -6.84 -6.91 11.84
C THR A 684 -5.79 -5.89 12.19
N SER A 685 -6.06 -4.63 11.88
CA SER A 685 -5.18 -3.52 12.21
C SER A 685 -5.99 -2.38 12.83
N GLY A 686 -5.34 -1.59 13.65
CA GLY A 686 -5.96 -0.42 14.25
C GLY A 686 -4.95 0.56 14.83
N THR A 687 -5.47 1.52 15.59
CA THR A 687 -4.67 2.55 16.27
C THR A 687 -5.11 2.69 17.71
N GLY A 688 -4.22 3.12 18.60
CA GLY A 688 -4.53 3.37 20.01
C GLY A 688 -3.60 2.66 20.99
N CYS A 689 -3.47 3.21 22.21
CA CYS A 689 -2.58 2.66 23.24
C CYS A 689 -3.22 1.55 24.10
N SER A 690 -4.51 1.25 23.92
CA SER A 690 -5.21 0.16 24.60
C SER A 690 -6.19 -0.40 23.59
N PHE A 691 -6.22 -1.71 23.40
CA PHE A 691 -7.11 -2.34 22.43
C PHE A 691 -7.34 -3.82 22.76
N SER A 692 -8.40 -4.38 22.17
CA SER A 692 -8.76 -5.80 22.25
C SER A 692 -8.72 -6.43 20.87
N ILE A 693 -7.96 -7.51 20.74
CA ILE A 693 -7.89 -8.34 19.54
C ILE A 693 -8.85 -9.50 19.73
N ARG A 694 -9.90 -9.58 18.91
CA ARG A 694 -10.71 -10.79 18.79
C ARG A 694 -10.05 -11.71 17.77
N THR A 695 -9.42 -12.77 18.23
CA THR A 695 -8.75 -13.73 17.35
C THR A 695 -9.79 -14.51 16.53
N PRO A 696 -9.53 -14.82 15.25
CA PRO A 696 -10.46 -15.57 14.40
C PRO A 696 -10.71 -16.96 14.98
N ALA A 697 -11.98 -17.39 15.05
CA ALA A 697 -12.33 -18.71 15.57
C ALA A 697 -12.13 -19.83 14.52
N ASP A 698 -12.06 -19.44 13.26
CA ASP A 698 -11.91 -20.22 12.04
C ASP A 698 -10.45 -20.36 11.59
N ALA A 699 -9.47 -19.89 12.38
CA ALA A 699 -8.05 -20.09 12.08
C ALA A 699 -7.66 -21.56 11.81
N GLN A 700 -8.36 -22.51 12.43
CA GLN A 700 -8.13 -23.95 12.23
C GLN A 700 -8.52 -24.44 10.83
N GLU A 701 -9.19 -23.61 10.03
CA GLU A 701 -9.62 -23.97 8.69
C GLU A 701 -8.52 -23.85 7.62
N HIS A 702 -7.35 -23.33 8.01
CA HIS A 702 -6.13 -23.44 7.21
C HIS A 702 -5.70 -24.90 7.01
N GLY A 703 -6.09 -25.81 7.90
CA GLY A 703 -5.77 -27.23 7.82
C GLY A 703 -5.32 -27.75 9.18
N GLU A 704 -5.53 -29.04 9.43
CA GLU A 704 -5.05 -29.66 10.68
C GLU A 704 -3.54 -29.90 10.68
N THR A 705 -2.91 -29.82 9.52
CA THR A 705 -1.47 -30.00 9.32
C THR A 705 -0.66 -28.74 9.53
N GLU A 706 -1.25 -27.55 9.38
CA GLU A 706 -0.55 -26.26 9.34
C GLU A 706 -0.09 -25.81 10.73
N ASN A 707 1.12 -25.24 10.83
CA ASN A 707 1.61 -24.64 12.07
C ASN A 707 1.03 -23.23 12.28
N ILE A 708 -0.19 -23.12 12.78
CA ILE A 708 -0.82 -21.81 12.98
C ILE A 708 -0.38 -21.11 14.28
N TYR A 709 -0.15 -19.79 14.25
CA TYR A 709 0.19 -18.96 15.42
C TYR A 709 -0.33 -17.52 15.28
N GLY A 710 -0.29 -16.75 16.36
CA GLY A 710 -0.67 -15.34 16.35
C GLY A 710 0.57 -14.44 16.31
N THR A 711 0.51 -13.34 15.56
CA THR A 711 1.54 -12.29 15.59
C THR A 711 0.90 -10.92 15.81
N LEU A 712 1.57 -10.04 16.56
CA LEU A 712 1.15 -8.65 16.72
C LEU A 712 2.35 -7.73 16.55
N VAL A 713 2.24 -6.78 15.63
CA VAL A 713 3.22 -5.71 15.45
C VAL A 713 2.60 -4.41 15.91
N VAL A 714 3.26 -3.70 16.83
CA VAL A 714 2.85 -2.39 17.32
C VAL A 714 3.95 -1.40 17.02
N THR A 715 3.63 -0.32 16.32
CA THR A 715 4.56 0.78 16.02
C THR A 715 4.07 2.07 16.67
N TYR A 716 5.01 2.94 17.03
CA TYR A 716 4.74 4.32 17.41
C TYR A 716 5.74 5.23 16.69
N THR A 717 5.23 6.19 15.92
CA THR A 717 6.05 7.21 15.26
C THR A 717 5.93 8.52 16.05
N ASP A 718 7.06 9.11 16.42
CA ASP A 718 7.12 10.38 17.16
C ASP A 718 6.75 11.59 16.26
N ALA A 719 6.91 12.82 16.77
CA ALA A 719 6.58 14.04 16.00
C ALA A 719 7.69 14.49 15.04
N GLY A 720 8.91 13.97 15.17
CA GLY A 720 10.13 14.64 14.72
C GLY A 720 10.31 16.01 15.37
N HIS A 721 11.25 16.80 14.84
CA HIS A 721 11.50 18.16 15.33
C HIS A 721 12.04 19.08 14.23
N GLY A 722 11.20 19.96 13.68
CA GLY A 722 11.57 20.88 12.60
C GLY A 722 11.89 20.12 11.31
N ASP A 723 13.12 20.26 10.80
CA ASP A 723 13.61 19.52 9.62
C ASP A 723 14.11 18.10 9.97
N ILE A 724 14.12 17.74 11.26
CA ILE A 724 14.53 16.41 11.71
C ILE A 724 13.34 15.46 11.55
N PRO A 725 13.49 14.37 10.78
CA PRO A 725 12.37 13.47 10.49
C PRO A 725 11.90 12.73 11.75
N PRO A 726 10.62 12.32 11.78
CA PRO A 726 10.12 11.46 12.82
C PRO A 726 10.88 10.14 12.90
N ALA A 727 11.04 9.59 14.10
CA ALA A 727 11.56 8.25 14.33
C ALA A 727 10.43 7.30 14.77
N GLN A 728 10.62 6.01 14.49
CA GLN A 728 9.63 4.98 14.78
C GLN A 728 10.20 3.96 15.76
N GLY A 729 9.46 3.74 16.84
CA GLY A 729 9.64 2.63 17.77
C GLY A 729 8.68 1.49 17.45
N GLU A 730 9.03 0.28 17.86
CA GLU A 730 8.25 -0.92 17.58
C GLU A 730 8.34 -1.94 18.72
N ALA A 731 7.26 -2.69 18.92
CA ALA A 731 7.24 -3.96 19.63
C ALA A 731 6.45 -4.99 18.81
N THR A 732 7.05 -6.15 18.55
CA THR A 732 6.38 -7.32 17.95
C THR A 732 6.08 -8.35 19.04
N LEU A 733 5.02 -9.15 18.94
CA LEU A 733 4.73 -10.30 19.82
C LEU A 733 4.38 -11.55 19.00
N LEU A 734 4.92 -12.70 19.42
CA LEU A 734 4.41 -14.01 19.01
C LEU A 734 3.45 -14.57 20.08
N PHE A 735 2.31 -15.10 19.66
CA PHE A 735 1.36 -15.80 20.50
C PHE A 735 1.27 -17.27 20.10
N ASN A 736 1.34 -18.14 21.10
CA ASN A 736 1.28 -19.58 20.89
C ASN A 736 -0.16 -20.07 21.11
N PRO A 737 -0.78 -20.80 20.18
CA PRO A 737 -1.99 -21.51 20.49
C PRO A 737 -1.75 -22.49 21.65
N LYS A 738 -2.77 -22.70 22.49
CA LYS A 738 -2.62 -23.58 23.65
C LYS A 738 -2.31 -25.02 23.29
N THR A 739 -2.72 -25.49 22.11
CA THR A 739 -2.23 -26.77 21.58
C THR A 739 -0.96 -26.49 20.78
N GLN A 740 0.11 -27.21 21.11
CA GLN A 740 1.37 -27.22 20.40
C GLN A 740 1.60 -28.65 19.93
N GLU A 741 1.48 -28.87 18.62
CA GLU A 741 1.82 -30.16 18.02
C GLU A 741 3.33 -30.40 18.16
N ALA A 742 3.73 -31.66 18.34
CA ALA A 742 5.12 -32.00 18.65
C ALA A 742 6.03 -31.83 17.43
N GLU A 743 5.52 -32.12 16.24
CA GLU A 743 6.21 -31.96 14.96
C GLU A 743 6.61 -30.52 14.67
N TRP A 744 5.90 -29.55 15.26
CA TRP A 744 6.10 -28.11 15.04
C TRP A 744 6.96 -27.42 16.10
N ALA A 745 7.71 -28.18 16.90
CA ALA A 745 8.70 -27.57 17.77
C ALA A 745 9.79 -26.87 16.95
N ASP A 746 10.14 -25.64 17.34
CA ASP A 746 11.14 -24.81 16.65
C ASP A 746 12.51 -25.50 16.53
N ARG A 747 12.82 -26.41 17.47
CA ARG A 747 14.01 -27.27 17.38
C ARG A 747 13.71 -28.69 17.85
N LEU A 748 14.20 -29.65 17.08
CA LEU A 748 14.12 -31.09 17.32
C LEU A 748 15.55 -31.67 17.38
N GLU A 749 15.90 -32.37 18.47
CA GLU A 749 17.21 -33.02 18.61
C GLU A 749 17.03 -34.48 19.01
N GLY A 750 17.62 -35.40 18.22
CA GLY A 750 17.60 -36.84 18.49
C GLY A 750 16.30 -37.56 18.13
N VAL A 751 15.30 -36.85 17.59
CA VAL A 751 13.97 -37.36 17.29
C VAL A 751 13.68 -37.40 15.79
N GLU A 752 12.62 -38.10 15.39
CA GLU A 752 12.13 -38.16 14.02
C GLU A 752 10.64 -37.76 13.96
N VAL A 753 10.22 -37.05 12.92
CA VAL A 753 8.80 -36.79 12.63
C VAL A 753 8.32 -37.82 11.61
N VAL A 754 7.18 -38.46 11.87
CA VAL A 754 6.58 -39.46 10.96
C VAL A 754 5.08 -39.28 10.83
N ASP A 755 4.54 -39.65 9.68
CA ASP A 755 3.09 -39.62 9.43
C ASP A 755 2.35 -40.64 10.30
N ASP A 756 1.25 -40.20 10.88
CA ASP A 756 0.29 -41.03 11.62
C ASP A 756 -1.11 -40.41 11.53
N ALA A 757 -1.97 -40.99 10.69
CA ALA A 757 -3.35 -40.53 10.51
C ALA A 757 -4.24 -40.62 11.78
N SER A 758 -3.71 -41.13 12.90
CA SER A 758 -4.39 -41.12 14.21
C SER A 758 -3.89 -40.04 15.17
N ALA A 759 -2.82 -39.32 14.82
CA ALA A 759 -2.33 -38.12 15.52
C ALA A 759 -3.19 -36.89 15.16
N SER A 760 -3.15 -35.82 15.95
CA SER A 760 -3.94 -34.61 15.69
C SER A 760 -3.49 -33.86 14.44
N GLY A 761 -2.19 -33.64 14.28
CA GLY A 761 -1.60 -32.98 13.10
C GLY A 761 -1.30 -33.92 11.93
N LEU A 762 -1.85 -35.14 11.95
CA LEU A 762 -1.52 -36.26 11.05
C LEU A 762 -0.05 -36.70 11.06
N ARG A 763 0.77 -36.13 11.95
CA ARG A 763 2.16 -36.46 12.20
C ARG A 763 2.41 -36.56 13.70
N LYS A 764 3.53 -37.16 14.06
CA LYS A 764 3.97 -37.28 15.46
C LYS A 764 5.49 -37.33 15.54
N VAL A 765 6.02 -37.01 16.71
CA VAL A 765 7.43 -37.20 17.03
C VAL A 765 7.66 -38.60 17.60
N VAL A 766 8.59 -39.35 17.03
CA VAL A 766 8.99 -40.70 17.47
C VAL A 766 10.46 -40.73 17.86
N SER A 767 10.90 -41.89 18.35
CA SER A 767 12.28 -42.12 18.80
C SER A 767 12.71 -41.20 19.93
N PHE A 768 11.75 -40.66 20.70
CA PHE A 768 12.03 -39.67 21.71
C PHE A 768 12.55 -40.33 23.00
N ASP A 769 13.88 -40.42 23.11
CA ASP A 769 14.62 -41.13 24.15
C ASP A 769 15.27 -40.19 25.19
N GLU A 770 15.89 -40.79 26.21
CA GLU A 770 16.57 -40.02 27.26
C GLU A 770 17.80 -39.28 26.70
N GLY A 771 17.77 -37.95 26.77
CA GLY A 771 18.83 -37.07 26.26
C GLY A 771 18.40 -36.22 25.06
N ASP A 772 17.31 -36.61 24.40
CA ASP A 772 16.70 -35.90 23.28
C ASP A 772 15.81 -34.75 23.77
N TYR A 773 15.48 -33.82 22.87
CA TYR A 773 14.56 -32.73 23.21
C TYR A 773 13.78 -32.17 22.03
N LEU A 774 12.67 -31.52 22.38
CA LEU A 774 11.97 -30.55 21.55
C LEU A 774 12.08 -29.18 22.25
N ALA A 775 12.15 -28.08 21.49
CA ALA A 775 12.19 -26.74 22.06
C ALA A 775 11.17 -25.82 21.37
N TYR A 776 10.44 -25.05 22.17
CA TYR A 776 9.52 -24.00 21.74
C TYR A 776 10.01 -22.63 22.21
N ASP A 777 10.17 -21.68 21.30
CA ASP A 777 10.91 -20.44 21.49
C ASP A 777 10.32 -19.27 20.68
N PRO A 778 9.70 -18.25 21.30
CA PRO A 778 9.54 -18.04 22.74
C PRO A 778 8.33 -18.78 23.34
N ALA A 779 8.39 -19.07 24.64
CA ALA A 779 7.23 -19.46 25.45
C ALA A 779 7.06 -18.53 26.65
N ASN A 780 5.81 -18.35 27.12
CA ASN A 780 5.48 -17.70 28.39
C ASN A 780 4.23 -18.30 29.02
N LEU A 781 4.37 -18.80 30.26
CA LEU A 781 3.34 -19.56 30.96
C LEU A 781 2.36 -18.71 31.77
N VAL A 782 2.31 -17.39 31.55
CA VAL A 782 1.36 -16.50 32.23
C VAL A 782 -0.08 -17.00 32.03
N GLY A 783 -0.81 -17.16 33.15
CA GLY A 783 -2.20 -17.63 33.13
C GLY A 783 -2.39 -19.10 32.75
N VAL A 784 -1.31 -19.90 32.65
CA VAL A 784 -1.37 -21.36 32.42
C VAL A 784 -1.26 -22.10 33.75
N ASP A 785 -2.22 -22.98 34.03
CA ASP A 785 -2.33 -23.71 35.31
C ASP A 785 -1.78 -25.14 35.24
N SER A 786 -1.90 -25.78 34.07
CA SER A 786 -1.51 -27.17 33.84
C SER A 786 -1.17 -27.41 32.38
N VAL A 787 -0.56 -28.56 32.10
CA VAL A 787 -0.29 -29.05 30.76
C VAL A 787 -0.86 -30.46 30.63
N ILE A 788 -1.42 -30.78 29.48
CA ILE A 788 -1.85 -32.12 29.08
C ILE A 788 -0.97 -32.54 27.91
N GLY A 789 -0.33 -33.70 27.99
CA GLY A 789 0.38 -34.28 26.86
C GLY A 789 -0.37 -35.49 26.35
N GLN A 790 -0.42 -35.66 25.04
CA GLN A 790 -0.90 -36.88 24.40
C GLN A 790 0.28 -37.63 23.80
N ALA A 791 0.52 -38.85 24.27
CA ALA A 791 1.67 -39.63 23.87
C ALA A 791 1.40 -41.13 23.98
N GLN A 792 2.26 -41.94 23.39
CA GLN A 792 2.33 -43.39 23.60
C GLN A 792 3.76 -43.81 23.92
N GLY A 793 3.97 -45.06 24.36
CA GLY A 793 5.29 -45.55 24.77
C GLY A 793 5.39 -45.83 26.26
N LYS A 794 6.61 -45.93 26.79
CA LYS A 794 6.89 -46.38 28.18
C LYS A 794 7.52 -45.32 29.07
N GLY A 795 8.02 -44.22 28.52
CA GLY A 795 8.57 -43.09 29.27
C GLY A 795 7.52 -42.06 29.66
N GLY A 796 7.98 -41.07 30.41
CA GLY A 796 7.33 -39.79 30.66
C GLY A 796 8.05 -38.64 29.97
N ILE A 797 7.37 -37.50 29.89
CA ILE A 797 7.90 -36.25 29.35
C ILE A 797 8.14 -35.25 30.49
N GLN A 798 9.20 -34.46 30.38
CA GLN A 798 9.60 -33.46 31.36
C GLN A 798 9.73 -32.08 30.71
N LEU A 799 9.13 -31.06 31.36
CA LEU A 799 9.24 -29.67 30.93
C LEU A 799 10.37 -28.97 31.68
N ARG A 800 11.22 -28.24 30.93
CA ARG A 800 12.42 -27.55 31.38
C ARG A 800 12.47 -26.15 30.77
N TRP A 801 13.23 -25.24 31.37
CA TRP A 801 13.21 -23.81 31.02
C TRP A 801 14.61 -23.28 30.73
N GLY A 802 14.78 -22.58 29.61
CA GLY A 802 16.01 -21.93 29.16
C GLY A 802 17.12 -22.88 28.68
N ALA A 803 17.18 -24.12 29.17
CA ALA A 803 18.11 -25.15 28.70
C ALA A 803 17.57 -26.58 28.83
N ALA A 804 17.93 -27.46 27.89
CA ALA A 804 17.53 -28.87 27.88
C ALA A 804 18.04 -29.68 29.09
N ASP A 805 19.16 -29.26 29.71
CA ASP A 805 19.74 -29.92 30.88
C ASP A 805 19.32 -29.29 32.23
N ALA A 806 18.54 -28.21 32.20
CA ALA A 806 18.00 -27.56 33.40
C ALA A 806 17.05 -28.48 34.17
N ALA A 807 16.93 -28.32 35.49
CA ALA A 807 16.02 -29.15 36.29
C ALA A 807 14.56 -29.03 35.80
N PRO A 808 13.81 -30.15 35.69
CA PRO A 808 12.44 -30.09 35.22
C PRO A 808 11.53 -29.44 36.26
N PHE A 809 10.61 -28.59 35.80
CA PHE A 809 9.60 -27.94 36.64
C PHE A 809 8.24 -28.65 36.57
N ALA A 810 8.02 -29.51 35.57
CA ALA A 810 6.85 -30.38 35.46
C ALA A 810 7.22 -31.71 34.79
N GLU A 811 6.47 -32.77 35.13
CA GLU A 811 6.64 -34.11 34.57
C GLU A 811 5.28 -34.75 34.28
N LEU A 812 5.12 -35.24 33.05
CA LEU A 812 3.96 -35.97 32.56
C LEU A 812 4.33 -37.46 32.48
N ALA A 813 3.82 -38.26 33.43
CA ALA A 813 4.07 -39.69 33.47
C ALA A 813 2.98 -40.46 32.73
N PHE A 814 3.33 -41.13 31.63
CA PHE A 814 2.43 -42.01 30.89
C PHE A 814 2.41 -43.41 31.50
N GLY A 815 1.27 -44.09 31.42
CA GLY A 815 1.03 -45.39 32.06
C GLY A 815 1.78 -46.56 31.43
N GLY A 816 2.42 -46.35 30.29
CA GLY A 816 3.07 -47.39 29.49
C GLY A 816 2.09 -48.11 28.56
N GLY A 817 2.47 -48.40 27.32
CA GLY A 817 1.70 -49.30 26.44
C GLY A 817 1.59 -48.87 24.98
N GLU A 818 0.77 -49.60 24.22
CA GLU A 818 0.39 -49.28 22.83
C GLU A 818 -0.85 -48.38 22.83
N GLY A 819 -0.89 -47.40 21.92
CA GLY A 819 -2.01 -46.46 21.73
C GLY A 819 -1.92 -45.19 22.57
N TRP A 820 -2.61 -44.14 22.12
CA TRP A 820 -2.59 -42.81 22.72
C TRP A 820 -3.05 -42.79 24.18
N GLN A 821 -2.27 -42.13 25.03
CA GLN A 821 -2.55 -41.87 26.43
C GLN A 821 -2.42 -40.37 26.70
N GLN A 822 -3.33 -39.83 27.49
CA GLN A 822 -3.20 -38.49 28.02
C GLN A 822 -2.63 -38.54 29.44
N ALA A 823 -1.61 -37.72 29.69
CA ALA A 823 -1.11 -37.43 31.02
C ALA A 823 -1.22 -35.91 31.26
N ALA A 824 -1.31 -35.50 32.52
CA ALA A 824 -1.39 -34.09 32.88
C ALA A 824 -0.46 -33.78 34.05
N ALA A 825 0.09 -32.57 34.05
CA ALA A 825 0.91 -32.04 35.13
C ALA A 825 0.44 -30.63 35.52
N THR A 826 0.43 -30.33 36.82
CA THR A 826 0.18 -28.98 37.32
C THR A 826 1.45 -28.14 37.21
N LEU A 827 1.33 -26.87 36.82
CA LEU A 827 2.46 -25.95 36.64
C LEU A 827 2.66 -25.06 37.87
N ALA A 828 2.67 -25.65 39.08
CA ALA A 828 2.70 -24.90 40.33
C ALA A 828 4.03 -24.16 40.59
N ASP A 829 5.13 -24.69 40.04
CA ASP A 829 6.49 -24.12 40.13
C ASP A 829 6.95 -23.58 38.76
N ALA A 830 6.01 -23.11 37.92
CA ALA A 830 6.32 -22.58 36.60
C ALA A 830 7.28 -21.37 36.68
N PRO A 831 8.25 -21.28 35.77
CA PRO A 831 9.09 -20.10 35.61
C PRO A 831 8.28 -18.88 35.17
N GLU A 832 8.76 -17.69 35.55
CA GLU A 832 8.21 -16.40 35.13
C GLU A 832 9.02 -15.81 33.95
N GLY A 833 8.36 -14.98 33.14
CA GLY A 833 8.98 -14.34 31.98
C GLY A 833 8.90 -15.18 30.71
N SER A 834 9.52 -14.67 29.64
CA SER A 834 9.58 -15.33 28.33
C SER A 834 10.98 -15.91 28.12
N ASP A 835 11.06 -17.17 27.70
CA ASP A 835 12.29 -17.90 27.41
C ASP A 835 11.92 -19.16 26.58
N THR A 836 12.91 -20.00 26.25
CA THR A 836 12.68 -21.28 25.58
C THR A 836 12.09 -22.33 26.53
N LEU A 837 11.00 -22.98 26.12
CA LEU A 837 10.46 -24.18 26.75
C LEU A 837 11.07 -25.44 26.14
N TYR A 838 11.80 -26.21 26.93
CA TYR A 838 12.34 -27.50 26.51
C TYR A 838 11.44 -28.64 26.99
N VAL A 839 11.16 -29.56 26.09
CA VAL A 839 10.46 -30.82 26.35
C VAL A 839 11.48 -31.94 26.21
N THR A 840 11.64 -32.77 27.24
CA THR A 840 12.61 -33.87 27.26
C THR A 840 11.92 -35.18 27.61
N SER A 841 12.47 -36.30 27.15
CA SER A 841 11.94 -37.63 27.44
C SER A 841 12.73 -38.33 28.55
N THR A 842 12.04 -39.14 29.33
CA THR A 842 12.64 -40.12 30.27
C THR A 842 12.82 -41.51 29.64
N GLY A 843 12.49 -41.65 28.34
CA GLY A 843 12.84 -42.79 27.48
C GLY A 843 11.67 -43.41 26.72
N GLY A 844 11.79 -43.56 25.39
CA GLY A 844 10.85 -44.29 24.53
C GLY A 844 9.42 -43.78 24.57
N VAL A 845 9.21 -42.53 24.13
CA VAL A 845 7.91 -41.88 23.95
C VAL A 845 7.70 -41.56 22.47
N ASP A 846 6.47 -41.73 21.98
CA ASP A 846 6.03 -41.06 20.76
C ASP A 846 5.04 -39.96 21.18
N LEU A 847 5.31 -38.70 20.81
CA LEU A 847 4.58 -37.53 21.26
C LEU A 847 3.72 -36.96 20.11
N ASP A 848 2.45 -36.72 20.41
CA ASP A 848 1.46 -36.10 19.52
C ASP A 848 1.47 -34.58 19.73
N TYR A 849 0.96 -34.13 20.87
CA TYR A 849 0.92 -32.71 21.22
C TYR A 849 1.06 -32.46 22.72
N LEU A 850 1.32 -31.19 23.04
CA LEU A 850 1.16 -30.59 24.37
C LEU A 850 0.03 -29.55 24.32
N ARG A 851 -0.96 -29.71 25.20
CA ARG A 851 -2.03 -28.72 25.42
C ARG A 851 -1.85 -28.02 26.75
N PHE A 852 -1.55 -26.73 26.71
CA PHE A 852 -1.48 -25.85 27.86
C PHE A 852 -2.90 -25.45 28.28
N VAL A 853 -3.19 -25.61 29.57
CA VAL A 853 -4.54 -25.43 30.13
C VAL A 853 -4.51 -24.31 31.16
N GLY A 854 -5.40 -23.34 30.98
CA GLY A 854 -5.53 -22.15 31.81
C GLY A 854 -6.19 -21.04 31.00
N ALA A 855 -6.28 -19.85 31.59
CA ALA A 855 -6.72 -18.67 30.84
C ALA A 855 -5.73 -18.30 29.74
N GLY A 856 -4.42 -18.40 30.02
CA GLY A 856 -3.40 -17.76 29.19
C GLY A 856 -3.58 -16.24 29.22
N VAL A 857 -3.27 -15.58 28.10
CA VAL A 857 -3.56 -14.14 27.89
C VAL A 857 -4.92 -13.88 27.24
N GLY A 858 -5.55 -14.93 26.71
CA GLY A 858 -6.91 -14.87 26.20
C GLY A 858 -7.93 -14.80 27.33
N THR A 859 -8.84 -13.83 27.25
CA THR A 859 -10.09 -13.86 28.02
C THR A 859 -11.16 -14.55 27.18
N GLY A 860 -12.09 -15.29 27.80
CA GLY A 860 -13.25 -15.87 27.09
C GLY A 860 -14.11 -14.79 26.42
N ASP A 861 -15.34 -15.13 25.99
CA ASP A 861 -16.30 -14.13 25.49
C ASP A 861 -16.69 -13.13 26.60
N VAL A 862 -15.83 -12.15 26.88
CA VAL A 862 -16.15 -10.97 27.66
C VAL A 862 -16.64 -9.96 26.63
N PRO A 863 -17.96 -9.66 26.58
CA PRO A 863 -18.47 -8.66 25.67
C PRO A 863 -17.78 -7.34 25.98
N ASP A 864 -17.28 -6.68 24.95
CA ASP A 864 -16.89 -5.29 25.04
C ASP A 864 -18.15 -4.45 25.29
N THR A 865 -18.11 -3.62 26.34
CA THR A 865 -19.25 -2.84 26.84
C THR A 865 -18.92 -1.37 27.03
N LEU A 866 -17.68 -0.97 26.74
CA LEU A 866 -17.27 0.42 26.82
C LEU A 866 -17.45 1.03 25.45
N ALA A 867 -17.87 2.29 25.40
CA ALA A 867 -18.01 3.00 24.15
C ALA A 867 -16.73 3.80 23.84
N PRO A 868 -16.43 4.03 22.54
CA PRO A 868 -15.25 4.80 22.17
C PRO A 868 -15.26 6.20 22.78
N VAL A 869 -14.08 6.72 23.05
CA VAL A 869 -13.88 8.13 23.41
C VAL A 869 -13.50 8.90 22.15
N VAL A 870 -14.42 9.73 21.66
CA VAL A 870 -14.21 10.55 20.47
C VAL A 870 -13.56 11.90 20.80
N GLN A 871 -12.66 12.34 19.94
CA GLN A 871 -12.01 13.66 19.95
C GLN A 871 -12.07 14.27 18.55
N ALA A 872 -12.06 15.60 18.46
CA ALA A 872 -11.96 16.28 17.18
C ALA A 872 -11.20 17.61 17.26
N THR A 873 -10.46 17.93 16.19
CA THR A 873 -9.67 19.16 16.03
C THR A 873 -10.01 19.85 14.71
N LEU A 874 -9.90 21.17 14.67
CA LEU A 874 -10.11 21.97 13.46
C LEU A 874 -8.76 22.26 12.79
N ASP A 875 -8.77 22.31 11.46
CA ASP A 875 -7.70 22.83 10.62
C ASP A 875 -8.30 23.77 9.55
N PRO A 876 -7.99 25.08 9.60
CA PRO A 876 -7.11 25.75 10.55
C PRO A 876 -7.61 25.67 12.00
N ALA A 877 -6.69 25.54 12.97
CA ALA A 877 -7.06 25.41 14.39
C ALA A 877 -7.68 26.68 14.99
N GLN A 878 -7.49 27.82 14.32
CA GLN A 878 -8.07 29.11 14.69
C GLN A 878 -8.68 29.76 13.45
N PRO A 879 -9.74 30.58 13.62
CA PRO A 879 -10.36 31.34 12.53
C PRO A 879 -9.34 32.15 11.72
N THR A 880 -9.38 32.01 10.39
CA THR A 880 -8.45 32.69 9.46
C THR A 880 -8.86 34.12 9.12
N GLY A 881 -10.11 34.48 9.38
CA GLY A 881 -10.66 35.81 9.23
C GLY A 881 -10.79 36.56 10.57
N GLU A 882 -11.44 37.72 10.51
CA GLU A 882 -11.72 38.54 11.68
C GLU A 882 -12.95 38.05 12.47
N ASN A 883 -13.08 38.49 13.73
CA ASN A 883 -14.27 38.25 14.57
C ASN A 883 -14.70 36.77 14.72
N GLY A 884 -13.74 35.85 14.61
CA GLY A 884 -13.98 34.41 14.77
C GLY A 884 -14.56 33.73 13.54
N TRP A 885 -14.47 34.35 12.35
CA TRP A 885 -14.83 33.77 11.07
C TRP A 885 -13.65 33.08 10.39
N TYR A 886 -13.92 31.98 9.72
CA TYR A 886 -13.03 31.39 8.73
C TYR A 886 -13.38 31.95 7.35
N THR A 887 -12.38 32.22 6.53
CA THR A 887 -12.54 32.76 5.16
C THR A 887 -12.49 31.69 4.08
N ALA A 888 -12.47 30.41 4.49
CA ALA A 888 -12.46 29.23 3.63
C ALA A 888 -13.04 28.03 4.39
N ASP A 889 -13.18 26.91 3.69
CA ASP A 889 -13.62 25.64 4.27
C ASP A 889 -12.69 25.19 5.41
N VAL A 890 -13.27 24.54 6.43
CA VAL A 890 -12.55 24.06 7.62
C VAL A 890 -12.54 22.55 7.63
N THR A 891 -11.35 21.96 7.72
CA THR A 891 -11.19 20.53 7.90
C THR A 891 -11.31 20.17 9.37
N VAL A 892 -12.11 19.16 9.68
CA VAL A 892 -12.23 18.58 11.01
C VAL A 892 -11.51 17.24 10.99
N SER A 893 -10.53 17.06 11.88
CA SER A 893 -9.95 15.74 12.18
C SER A 893 -10.63 15.14 13.40
N VAL A 894 -10.91 13.86 13.36
CA VAL A 894 -11.73 13.09 14.30
C VAL A 894 -10.97 11.83 14.62
N THR A 895 -10.68 11.65 15.89
CA THR A 895 -10.05 10.43 16.39
C THR A 895 -10.94 9.81 17.44
N ALA A 896 -10.82 8.50 17.59
CA ALA A 896 -11.50 7.79 18.64
C ALA A 896 -10.57 6.74 19.20
N VAL A 897 -10.60 6.59 20.52
CA VAL A 897 -9.83 5.59 21.26
C VAL A 897 -10.82 4.74 22.01
N ASP A 898 -10.63 3.43 21.99
CA ASP A 898 -11.52 2.45 22.59
C ASP A 898 -10.69 1.27 23.10
N ASP A 899 -11.20 0.46 24.02
CA ASP A 899 -10.53 -0.77 24.46
C ASP A 899 -10.85 -1.98 23.57
N GLY A 900 -11.61 -1.79 22.50
CA GLY A 900 -11.80 -2.65 21.33
C GLY A 900 -11.42 -1.96 20.02
N THR A 901 -11.84 -2.54 18.88
CA THR A 901 -11.59 -1.94 17.56
C THR A 901 -12.63 -0.86 17.29
N VAL A 902 -12.22 0.39 17.05
CA VAL A 902 -13.15 1.42 16.54
C VAL A 902 -13.50 1.08 15.08
N THR A 903 -14.77 0.71 14.85
CA THR A 903 -15.26 0.30 13.52
C THR A 903 -15.82 1.46 12.72
N GLU A 904 -16.32 2.50 13.38
CA GLU A 904 -16.93 3.66 12.71
C GLU A 904 -16.56 4.96 13.42
N ARG A 905 -16.27 5.99 12.65
CA ARG A 905 -16.32 7.40 13.08
C ARG A 905 -17.37 8.08 12.23
N ALA A 906 -18.26 8.86 12.83
CA ALA A 906 -19.35 9.50 12.10
C ALA A 906 -19.54 10.95 12.54
N TYR A 907 -19.94 11.80 11.60
CA TYR A 907 -20.32 13.19 11.85
C TYR A 907 -21.76 13.48 11.42
N SER A 908 -22.34 14.55 11.96
CA SER A 908 -23.67 15.02 11.60
C SER A 908 -23.69 16.56 11.51
N LEU A 909 -24.20 17.09 10.41
CA LEU A 909 -24.38 18.54 10.19
C LEU A 909 -25.82 19.00 10.36
N ASP A 910 -26.75 18.10 10.71
CA ASP A 910 -28.19 18.38 10.83
C ASP A 910 -28.74 18.20 12.26
N GLY A 911 -27.84 18.28 13.24
CA GLY A 911 -28.17 18.13 14.66
C GLY A 911 -28.41 16.68 15.10
N GLY A 912 -27.74 15.72 14.46
CA GLY A 912 -27.77 14.30 14.82
C GLY A 912 -28.93 13.51 14.20
N LYS A 913 -29.62 14.07 13.19
CA LYS A 913 -30.73 13.37 12.52
C LYS A 913 -30.19 12.40 11.47
N THR A 914 -29.12 12.77 10.77
CA THR A 914 -28.37 11.91 9.86
C THR A 914 -26.90 11.91 10.24
N TRP A 915 -26.28 10.73 10.19
CA TRP A 915 -24.88 10.51 10.48
C TRP A 915 -24.17 10.05 9.21
N GLN A 916 -23.05 10.69 8.90
CA GLN A 916 -22.21 10.42 7.75
C GLN A 916 -20.87 9.88 8.25
N PRO A 917 -20.28 8.85 7.61
CA PRO A 917 -18.98 8.35 8.03
C PRO A 917 -17.90 9.41 7.82
N VAL A 918 -17.00 9.51 8.80
CA VAL A 918 -15.75 10.26 8.70
C VAL A 918 -14.78 9.43 7.85
N SER A 919 -13.91 10.07 7.06
CA SER A 919 -12.91 9.35 6.26
C SER A 919 -11.96 8.50 7.13
N THR A 920 -11.24 7.57 6.51
CA THR A 920 -10.29 6.68 7.21
C THR A 920 -9.18 7.45 7.93
N TYR A 921 -8.77 8.62 7.43
CA TYR A 921 -7.85 9.55 8.08
C TYR A 921 -8.44 10.29 9.28
N GLY A 922 -9.70 10.00 9.58
CA GLY A 922 -10.43 10.71 10.60
C GLY A 922 -10.86 12.10 10.15
N THR A 923 -10.82 12.48 8.86
CA THR A 923 -11.14 13.87 8.47
C THR A 923 -12.45 14.05 7.70
N PHE A 924 -13.09 15.21 7.85
CA PHE A 924 -14.17 15.71 6.98
C PHE A 924 -14.14 17.24 6.90
N ALA A 925 -14.68 17.83 5.83
CA ALA A 925 -14.73 19.29 5.67
C ALA A 925 -16.10 19.86 6.08
N ILE A 926 -16.09 21.02 6.73
CA ILE A 926 -17.24 21.90 6.89
C ILE A 926 -17.06 23.01 5.86
N SER A 927 -18.02 23.12 4.94
CA SER A 927 -17.93 24.01 3.78
C SER A 927 -19.14 24.93 3.63
N GLY A 928 -18.94 26.04 2.94
CA GLY A 928 -19.97 27.01 2.59
C GLY A 928 -20.25 28.02 3.70
N ASP A 929 -20.79 29.18 3.32
CA ASP A 929 -20.96 30.30 4.23
C ASP A 929 -22.06 30.07 5.29
N GLY A 930 -21.86 30.64 6.47
CA GLY A 930 -22.80 30.63 7.59
C GLY A 930 -22.23 30.03 8.89
N GLU A 931 -23.12 29.84 9.86
CA GLU A 931 -22.79 29.17 11.12
C GLU A 931 -23.13 27.67 11.02
N HIS A 932 -22.13 26.84 11.26
CA HIS A 932 -22.21 25.39 11.19
C HIS A 932 -22.03 24.78 12.57
N THR A 933 -22.80 23.73 12.84
CA THR A 933 -22.57 22.85 13.99
C THR A 933 -22.39 21.43 13.49
N ALA A 934 -21.22 20.85 13.75
CA ALA A 934 -20.94 19.45 13.48
C ALA A 934 -20.96 18.65 14.77
N LEU A 935 -21.77 17.60 14.83
CA LEU A 935 -21.67 16.58 15.87
C LEU A 935 -20.75 15.47 15.38
N VAL A 936 -20.00 14.85 16.28
CA VAL A 936 -19.07 13.78 15.96
C VAL A 936 -19.16 12.66 16.99
N ARG A 937 -19.19 11.41 16.55
CA ARG A 937 -19.24 10.22 17.40
C ARG A 937 -18.39 9.08 16.80
N ALA A 938 -18.18 8.03 17.58
CA ALA A 938 -17.57 6.79 17.10
C ALA A 938 -18.31 5.55 17.63
N THR A 939 -18.17 4.44 16.91
CA THR A 939 -18.73 3.12 17.23
C THR A 939 -17.58 2.10 17.25
N ASP A 940 -17.57 1.18 18.22
CA ASP A 940 -16.61 0.07 18.28
C ASP A 940 -17.12 -1.20 17.59
N GLY A 941 -16.31 -2.25 17.61
CA GLY A 941 -16.62 -3.57 17.04
C GLY A 941 -17.68 -4.36 17.79
N ALA A 942 -18.00 -3.97 19.03
CA ALA A 942 -19.12 -4.52 19.78
C ALA A 942 -20.43 -3.72 19.60
N GLY A 943 -20.38 -2.61 18.88
CA GLY A 943 -21.51 -1.73 18.59
C GLY A 943 -21.80 -0.71 19.68
N ASN A 944 -20.90 -0.48 20.65
CA ASN A 944 -21.10 0.62 21.60
C ASN A 944 -20.75 1.95 20.92
N VAL A 945 -21.54 2.98 21.21
CA VAL A 945 -21.49 4.27 20.51
C VAL A 945 -21.13 5.38 21.51
N SER A 946 -20.12 6.19 21.16
CA SER A 946 -19.68 7.32 21.97
C SER A 946 -20.78 8.37 22.14
N GLU A 947 -20.74 9.10 23.26
CA GLU A 947 -21.48 10.36 23.35
C GLU A 947 -20.96 11.35 22.29
N PRO A 948 -21.84 12.01 21.51
CA PRO A 948 -21.40 12.97 20.52
C PRO A 948 -20.73 14.21 21.10
N ILE A 949 -19.62 14.63 20.49
CA ILE A 949 -19.03 15.97 20.72
C ILE A 949 -19.52 16.95 19.66
N ALA A 950 -19.62 18.23 20.00
CA ALA A 950 -20.08 19.29 19.10
C ALA A 950 -18.97 20.29 18.78
N LEU A 951 -18.83 20.62 17.50
CA LEU A 951 -17.94 21.65 16.98
C LEU A 951 -18.77 22.77 16.36
N SER A 952 -18.37 24.02 16.59
CA SER A 952 -19.01 25.19 16.00
C SER A 952 -18.01 25.93 15.11
N VAL A 953 -18.37 26.13 13.85
CA VAL A 953 -17.54 26.80 12.84
C VAL A 953 -18.38 27.87 12.16
N ARG A 954 -17.81 29.07 11.97
CA ARG A 954 -18.46 30.18 11.27
C ARG A 954 -17.63 30.48 10.03
N ILE A 955 -18.18 30.28 8.84
CA ILE A 955 -17.46 30.45 7.57
C ILE A 955 -18.08 31.62 6.80
N ASP A 956 -17.25 32.50 6.30
CA ASP A 956 -17.63 33.52 5.32
C ASP A 956 -16.48 33.74 4.35
N ALA A 957 -16.54 33.05 3.22
CA ALA A 957 -15.57 33.15 2.12
C ALA A 957 -15.99 34.18 1.06
N ALA A 958 -17.21 34.71 1.13
CA ALA A 958 -17.72 35.67 0.17
C ALA A 958 -17.25 37.08 0.49
N ALA A 959 -16.70 37.78 -0.50
CA ALA A 959 -16.44 39.20 -0.37
C ALA A 959 -17.76 40.01 -0.48
N PRO A 960 -17.87 41.18 0.19
CA PRO A 960 -19.06 42.00 0.12
C PRO A 960 -19.33 42.48 -1.31
N VAL A 961 -20.61 42.65 -1.68
CA VAL A 961 -20.98 43.25 -2.96
C VAL A 961 -20.97 44.76 -2.83
N VAL A 962 -20.13 45.45 -3.63
CA VAL A 962 -19.94 46.91 -3.57
C VAL A 962 -20.50 47.60 -4.81
N SER A 963 -21.24 48.68 -4.59
CA SER A 963 -21.84 49.50 -5.64
C SER A 963 -21.54 50.99 -5.43
N ILE A 964 -21.37 51.71 -6.55
CA ILE A 964 -21.23 53.16 -6.58
C ILE A 964 -22.50 53.77 -7.14
N SER A 965 -22.97 54.84 -6.52
CA SER A 965 -24.08 55.68 -6.97
C SER A 965 -23.68 57.15 -6.99
N GLY A 966 -24.48 57.99 -7.64
CA GLY A 966 -24.21 59.43 -7.74
C GLY A 966 -23.28 59.84 -8.90
N VAL A 967 -22.73 58.87 -9.62
CA VAL A 967 -22.01 59.04 -10.89
C VAL A 967 -22.21 57.79 -11.75
N GLU A 968 -22.50 57.96 -13.04
CA GLU A 968 -22.58 56.86 -14.01
C GLU A 968 -21.20 56.60 -14.61
N ASP A 969 -20.88 55.34 -14.91
CA ASP A 969 -19.60 54.97 -15.53
C ASP A 969 -19.48 55.58 -16.94
N GLY A 970 -18.40 56.31 -17.18
CA GLY A 970 -18.16 57.08 -18.39
C GLY A 970 -18.93 58.40 -18.50
N ALA A 971 -19.52 58.92 -17.41
CA ALA A 971 -20.25 60.19 -17.44
C ALA A 971 -19.35 61.37 -17.81
N GLU A 972 -19.82 62.25 -18.71
CA GLU A 972 -19.19 63.55 -18.95
C GLU A 972 -19.89 64.63 -18.11
N LEU A 973 -19.15 65.26 -17.21
CA LEU A 973 -19.66 66.25 -16.27
C LEU A 973 -18.96 67.60 -16.46
N GLY A 974 -19.73 68.69 -16.46
CA GLY A 974 -19.15 70.04 -16.48
C GLY A 974 -18.45 70.35 -15.15
N ASP A 975 -17.26 70.95 -15.21
CA ASP A 975 -16.44 71.35 -14.06
C ASP A 975 -17.12 72.37 -13.13
N SER A 976 -18.17 73.04 -13.59
CA SER A 976 -19.03 73.89 -12.75
C SER A 976 -19.97 73.11 -11.81
N GLY A 977 -20.08 71.79 -12.00
CA GLY A 977 -20.96 70.90 -11.26
C GLY A 977 -20.43 70.47 -9.89
N VAL A 978 -21.30 69.76 -9.16
CA VAL A 978 -20.98 69.14 -7.88
C VAL A 978 -21.36 67.67 -7.95
N LEU A 979 -20.39 66.78 -7.76
CA LEU A 979 -20.58 65.34 -7.68
C LEU A 979 -20.91 64.92 -6.24
N ARG A 980 -21.80 63.96 -6.07
CA ARG A 980 -22.11 63.36 -4.76
C ARG A 980 -22.04 61.85 -4.88
N PRO A 981 -20.82 61.30 -5.05
CA PRO A 981 -20.68 59.87 -5.18
C PRO A 981 -20.95 59.23 -3.82
N ALA A 982 -21.56 58.05 -3.81
CA ALA A 982 -21.84 57.29 -2.61
C ALA A 982 -21.58 55.80 -2.85
N ALA A 983 -20.88 55.17 -1.92
CA ALA A 983 -20.70 53.73 -1.89
C ALA A 983 -21.81 53.08 -1.06
N ALA A 984 -22.34 51.97 -1.54
CA ALA A 984 -23.16 51.05 -0.77
C ALA A 984 -22.58 49.65 -0.89
N ALA A 985 -22.57 48.91 0.21
CA ALA A 985 -22.12 47.54 0.26
C ALA A 985 -23.15 46.67 0.97
N GLU A 986 -23.28 45.44 0.51
CA GLU A 986 -24.11 44.41 1.15
C GLU A 986 -23.26 43.13 1.30
N ASP A 987 -23.34 42.52 2.47
CA ASP A 987 -22.85 41.18 2.72
C ASP A 987 -23.92 40.39 3.48
N ALA A 988 -24.15 39.15 3.06
CA ALA A 988 -25.27 38.34 3.54
C ALA A 988 -24.91 37.47 4.75
N THR A 989 -23.61 37.26 5.01
CA THR A 989 -23.13 36.24 5.96
C THR A 989 -22.57 36.88 7.22
N SER A 990 -21.43 37.58 7.13
CA SER A 990 -20.82 38.26 8.27
C SER A 990 -21.26 39.73 8.40
N GLY A 991 -21.79 40.31 7.32
CA GLY A 991 -22.21 41.70 7.23
C GLY A 991 -21.05 42.66 6.94
N VAL A 992 -21.38 43.88 6.51
CA VAL A 992 -20.36 44.89 6.15
C VAL A 992 -19.75 45.53 7.40
N ALA A 993 -18.42 45.48 7.53
CA ALA A 993 -17.67 46.13 8.61
C ALA A 993 -17.25 47.56 8.26
N ALA A 994 -16.80 47.79 7.03
CA ALA A 994 -16.32 49.09 6.57
C ALA A 994 -16.63 49.34 5.10
N THR A 995 -16.81 50.61 4.74
CA THR A 995 -16.90 51.06 3.35
C THR A 995 -16.17 52.39 3.20
N THR A 996 -15.33 52.49 2.19
CA THR A 996 -14.58 53.70 1.84
C THR A 996 -14.86 54.09 0.40
N LEU A 997 -14.67 55.37 0.09
CA LEU A 997 -14.88 55.94 -1.23
C LEU A 997 -13.75 56.95 -1.51
N THR A 998 -13.12 56.83 -2.67
CA THR A 998 -12.08 57.74 -3.12
C THR A 998 -12.33 58.22 -4.54
N VAL A 999 -11.80 59.39 -4.88
CA VAL A 999 -11.71 59.92 -6.24
C VAL A 999 -10.24 60.22 -6.51
N ASP A 1000 -9.67 59.60 -7.53
CA ASP A 1000 -8.23 59.64 -7.86
C ASP A 1000 -7.33 59.35 -6.65
N GLY A 1001 -7.75 58.42 -5.80
CA GLY A 1001 -7.05 58.02 -4.56
C GLY A 1001 -7.24 58.98 -3.37
N ALA A 1002 -7.95 60.09 -3.52
CA ALA A 1002 -8.30 60.99 -2.42
C ALA A 1002 -9.66 60.62 -1.79
N PRO A 1003 -9.79 60.54 -0.46
CA PRO A 1003 -11.04 60.14 0.18
C PRO A 1003 -12.15 61.19 -0.01
N VAL A 1004 -13.37 60.73 -0.29
CA VAL A 1004 -14.56 61.58 -0.48
C VAL A 1004 -15.66 61.11 0.48
N THR A 1005 -16.06 62.00 1.38
CA THR A 1005 -17.09 61.71 2.40
C THR A 1005 -18.42 62.43 2.14
N ASP A 1006 -18.47 63.33 1.17
CA ASP A 1006 -19.58 64.26 0.91
C ASP A 1006 -19.55 64.74 -0.56
N ALA A 1007 -20.04 65.95 -0.83
CA ALA A 1007 -20.04 66.57 -2.14
C ALA A 1007 -18.61 66.97 -2.61
N LEU A 1008 -18.26 66.60 -3.84
CA LEU A 1008 -17.03 66.99 -4.52
C LEU A 1008 -17.33 68.05 -5.59
N GLU A 1009 -16.74 69.23 -5.45
CA GLU A 1009 -16.89 70.28 -6.45
C GLU A 1009 -15.94 70.02 -7.62
N LEU A 1010 -16.49 69.86 -8.82
CA LEU A 1010 -15.74 69.30 -9.95
C LEU A 1010 -14.61 70.22 -10.43
N TRP A 1011 -14.72 71.54 -10.19
CA TRP A 1011 -13.66 72.50 -10.53
C TRP A 1011 -12.36 72.29 -9.74
N THR A 1012 -12.43 71.58 -8.60
CA THR A 1012 -11.25 71.23 -7.78
C THR A 1012 -10.42 70.10 -8.39
N LEU A 1013 -10.97 69.38 -9.36
CA LEU A 1013 -10.27 68.38 -10.15
C LEU A 1013 -9.67 69.01 -11.40
N ASP A 1014 -8.63 68.39 -11.96
CA ASP A 1014 -8.13 68.74 -13.29
C ASP A 1014 -9.13 68.34 -14.37
N LEU A 1015 -9.12 69.00 -15.53
CA LEU A 1015 -9.97 68.58 -16.64
C LEU A 1015 -9.45 67.28 -17.26
N GLY A 1016 -10.31 66.27 -17.38
CA GLY A 1016 -9.93 64.96 -17.91
C GLY A 1016 -10.69 63.82 -17.25
N GLU A 1017 -10.19 62.60 -17.46
CA GLU A 1017 -10.76 61.39 -16.88
C GLU A 1017 -10.35 61.25 -15.41
N HIS A 1018 -11.30 60.85 -14.58
CA HIS A 1018 -11.16 60.59 -13.14
C HIS A 1018 -11.76 59.23 -12.80
N THR A 1019 -11.26 58.62 -11.72
CA THR A 1019 -11.77 57.33 -11.24
C THR A 1019 -12.34 57.47 -9.84
N VAL A 1020 -13.58 57.05 -9.65
CA VAL A 1020 -14.19 56.85 -8.32
C VAL A 1020 -14.02 55.39 -7.94
N VAL A 1021 -13.42 55.13 -6.79
CA VAL A 1021 -13.19 53.78 -6.26
C VAL A 1021 -13.91 53.62 -4.93
N ALA A 1022 -14.77 52.61 -4.82
CA ALA A 1022 -15.40 52.20 -3.58
C ALA A 1022 -14.84 50.86 -3.13
N THR A 1023 -14.34 50.80 -1.91
CA THR A 1023 -13.82 49.56 -1.30
C THR A 1023 -14.69 49.24 -0.08
N ALA A 1024 -15.06 47.98 0.10
CA ALA A 1024 -15.73 47.51 1.31
C ALA A 1024 -15.01 46.31 1.91
N THR A 1025 -15.11 46.19 3.22
CA THR A 1025 -14.61 45.06 4.01
C THR A 1025 -15.78 44.52 4.82
N ASP A 1026 -16.00 43.21 4.80
CA ASP A 1026 -17.00 42.55 5.66
C ASP A 1026 -16.45 42.28 7.07
N ALA A 1027 -17.25 41.67 7.94
CA ALA A 1027 -16.85 41.37 9.32
C ALA A 1027 -15.99 40.10 9.46
N ALA A 1028 -15.84 39.31 8.39
CA ALA A 1028 -14.89 38.21 8.28
C ALA A 1028 -13.52 38.66 7.75
N GLY A 1029 -13.42 39.89 7.25
CA GLY A 1029 -12.19 40.49 6.74
C GLY A 1029 -12.02 40.37 5.22
N ASN A 1030 -13.00 39.83 4.49
CA ASN A 1030 -12.92 39.81 3.03
C ASN A 1030 -13.14 41.22 2.47
N THR A 1031 -12.46 41.52 1.37
CA THR A 1031 -12.50 42.85 0.75
C THR A 1031 -12.94 42.78 -0.70
N ALA A 1032 -13.72 43.77 -1.11
CA ALA A 1032 -14.12 43.96 -2.51
C ALA A 1032 -13.99 45.43 -2.90
N GLU A 1033 -13.72 45.65 -4.18
CA GLU A 1033 -13.59 46.98 -4.76
C GLU A 1033 -14.37 47.07 -6.07
N THR A 1034 -15.04 48.21 -6.26
CA THR A 1034 -15.68 48.60 -7.52
C THR A 1034 -15.17 49.98 -7.91
N ALA A 1035 -14.93 50.20 -9.20
CA ALA A 1035 -14.55 51.49 -9.73
C ALA A 1035 -15.48 51.92 -10.87
N VAL A 1036 -15.72 53.23 -10.99
CA VAL A 1036 -16.39 53.86 -12.14
C VAL A 1036 -15.59 55.07 -12.57
N THR A 1037 -15.55 55.36 -13.87
CA THR A 1037 -14.86 56.53 -14.40
C THR A 1037 -15.84 57.64 -14.76
N PHE A 1038 -15.36 58.88 -14.74
CA PHE A 1038 -16.09 60.03 -15.29
C PHE A 1038 -15.10 61.04 -15.82
N THR A 1039 -15.52 61.85 -16.80
CA THR A 1039 -14.69 62.89 -17.40
C THR A 1039 -15.20 64.26 -16.98
N THR A 1040 -14.33 65.08 -16.39
CA THR A 1040 -14.61 66.51 -16.20
C THR A 1040 -14.31 67.26 -17.49
N THR A 1041 -15.30 67.99 -17.97
CA THR A 1041 -15.22 68.83 -19.17
C THR A 1041 -15.58 70.26 -18.80
N THR A 1042 -15.38 71.21 -19.73
CA THR A 1042 -15.75 72.61 -19.49
C THR A 1042 -16.36 73.22 -20.74
N SER A 1043 -17.16 74.26 -20.55
CA SER A 1043 -17.82 75.00 -21.62
C SER A 1043 -17.93 76.48 -21.25
N LEU A 1044 -18.35 77.34 -22.19
CA LEU A 1044 -18.63 78.74 -21.84
C LEU A 1044 -19.70 78.87 -20.74
N ALA A 1045 -20.66 77.95 -20.70
CA ALA A 1045 -21.68 77.92 -19.67
C ALA A 1045 -21.07 77.58 -18.30
N ASP A 1046 -20.14 76.62 -18.26
CA ASP A 1046 -19.46 76.23 -17.04
C ASP A 1046 -18.53 77.33 -16.52
N VAL A 1047 -17.70 77.92 -17.38
CA VAL A 1047 -16.84 79.06 -17.03
C VAL A 1047 -17.68 80.23 -16.48
N ARG A 1048 -18.88 80.45 -17.02
CA ARG A 1048 -19.81 81.47 -16.53
C ARG A 1048 -20.42 81.08 -15.17
N ALA A 1049 -20.81 79.82 -15.00
CA ALA A 1049 -21.36 79.32 -13.74
C ALA A 1049 -20.32 79.38 -12.62
N LEU A 1050 -19.08 78.99 -12.90
CA LEU A 1050 -17.93 79.10 -11.98
C LEU A 1050 -17.61 80.55 -11.64
N LEU A 1051 -17.63 81.46 -12.62
CA LEU A 1051 -17.47 82.89 -12.33
C LEU A 1051 -18.54 83.38 -11.35
N GLY A 1052 -19.78 82.93 -11.49
CA GLY A 1052 -20.87 83.22 -10.55
C GLY A 1052 -20.61 82.65 -9.15
N LEU A 1053 -20.28 81.36 -9.08
CA LEU A 1053 -20.00 80.65 -7.84
C LEU A 1053 -18.84 81.27 -7.04
N LEU A 1054 -17.70 81.48 -7.70
CA LEU A 1054 -16.50 82.05 -7.08
C LEU A 1054 -16.71 83.52 -6.69
N ALA A 1055 -17.55 84.26 -7.43
CA ALA A 1055 -17.93 85.62 -7.05
C ALA A 1055 -18.81 85.65 -5.80
N GLU A 1056 -19.78 84.73 -5.68
CA GLU A 1056 -20.63 84.62 -4.48
C GLU A 1056 -19.82 84.27 -3.23
N ARG A 1057 -18.72 83.52 -3.40
CA ARG A 1057 -17.75 83.20 -2.34
C ARG A 1057 -16.75 84.33 -2.05
N GLY A 1058 -16.74 85.38 -2.85
CA GLY A 1058 -15.80 86.50 -2.71
C GLY A 1058 -14.38 86.22 -3.22
N GLU A 1059 -14.18 85.13 -3.95
CA GLU A 1059 -12.90 84.71 -4.52
C GLU A 1059 -12.56 85.47 -5.82
N VAL A 1060 -13.58 86.07 -6.46
CA VAL A 1060 -13.43 86.91 -7.66
C VAL A 1060 -14.04 88.29 -7.46
N GLY A 1061 -13.19 89.33 -7.43
CA GLY A 1061 -13.62 90.72 -7.22
C GLY A 1061 -14.04 91.49 -8.49
N ALA A 1062 -13.72 90.99 -9.68
CA ALA A 1062 -13.87 91.71 -10.96
C ALA A 1062 -14.93 91.10 -11.90
N VAL A 1063 -16.12 90.78 -11.37
CA VAL A 1063 -17.16 90.02 -12.09
C VAL A 1063 -17.65 90.69 -13.37
N LYS A 1064 -18.09 91.97 -13.30
CA LYS A 1064 -18.66 92.70 -14.45
C LYS A 1064 -17.77 92.69 -15.71
N PRO A 1065 -16.47 93.03 -15.65
CA PRO A 1065 -15.62 93.01 -16.83
C PRO A 1065 -15.35 91.59 -17.37
N LEU A 1066 -15.38 90.56 -16.51
CA LEU A 1066 -15.24 89.15 -16.90
C LEU A 1066 -16.49 88.62 -17.61
N THR A 1067 -17.66 88.85 -17.03
CA THR A 1067 -18.96 88.51 -17.64
C THR A 1067 -19.10 89.14 -19.03
N ALA A 1068 -18.67 90.39 -19.20
CA ALA A 1068 -18.73 91.07 -20.50
C ALA A 1068 -17.88 90.39 -21.60
N GLN A 1069 -16.75 89.75 -21.24
CA GLN A 1069 -15.95 88.98 -22.20
C GLN A 1069 -16.62 87.64 -22.54
N LEU A 1070 -17.19 86.94 -21.54
CA LEU A 1070 -17.95 85.70 -21.78
C LEU A 1070 -19.18 85.97 -22.67
N ASP A 1071 -19.94 87.03 -22.41
CA ASP A 1071 -21.07 87.44 -23.25
C ASP A 1071 -20.66 87.71 -24.69
N GLN A 1072 -19.46 88.28 -24.88
CA GLN A 1072 -18.91 88.52 -26.21
C GLN A 1072 -18.54 87.21 -26.90
N ALA A 1073 -17.91 86.28 -26.19
CA ALA A 1073 -17.54 84.97 -26.72
C ALA A 1073 -18.79 84.17 -27.16
N GLU A 1074 -19.84 84.13 -26.32
CA GLU A 1074 -21.12 83.49 -26.65
C GLU A 1074 -21.78 84.11 -27.90
N ARG A 1075 -21.83 85.44 -28.00
CA ARG A 1075 -22.38 86.13 -29.19
C ARG A 1075 -21.59 85.85 -30.46
N HIS A 1076 -20.28 85.59 -30.36
CA HIS A 1076 -19.47 85.21 -31.51
C HIS A 1076 -19.73 83.75 -31.91
N LEU A 1077 -19.81 82.82 -30.96
CA LEU A 1077 -20.15 81.41 -31.23
C LEU A 1077 -21.55 81.23 -31.82
N ALA A 1078 -22.56 81.89 -31.25
CA ALA A 1078 -23.94 81.84 -31.77
C ALA A 1078 -24.07 82.35 -33.21
N ALA A 1079 -23.07 83.09 -33.71
CA ALA A 1079 -23.01 83.59 -35.08
C ALA A 1079 -22.01 82.82 -35.96
N GLY A 1080 -21.51 81.66 -35.52
CA GLY A 1080 -20.57 80.81 -36.28
C GLY A 1080 -19.15 81.38 -36.40
N ARG A 1081 -18.74 82.27 -35.49
CA ARG A 1081 -17.45 82.99 -35.54
C ARG A 1081 -16.47 82.50 -34.46
N ALA A 1082 -15.93 81.31 -34.62
CA ALA A 1082 -15.06 80.66 -33.63
C ALA A 1082 -13.80 81.46 -33.28
N ALA A 1083 -13.05 81.99 -34.28
CA ALA A 1083 -11.83 82.75 -34.04
C ALA A 1083 -12.05 84.02 -33.20
N GLN A 1084 -13.18 84.71 -33.40
CA GLN A 1084 -13.54 85.89 -32.60
C GLN A 1084 -14.02 85.51 -31.19
N ALA A 1085 -14.57 84.31 -31.01
CA ALA A 1085 -14.92 83.77 -29.69
C ALA A 1085 -13.67 83.38 -28.90
N VAL A 1086 -12.70 82.69 -29.53
CA VAL A 1086 -11.37 82.42 -28.97
C VAL A 1086 -10.72 83.71 -28.49
N GLY A 1087 -10.65 84.75 -29.34
CA GLY A 1087 -10.06 86.02 -28.93
C GLY A 1087 -10.80 86.72 -27.77
N ALA A 1088 -12.10 86.47 -27.59
CA ALA A 1088 -12.85 86.97 -26.43
C ALA A 1088 -12.56 86.17 -25.15
N LEU A 1089 -12.38 84.85 -25.27
CA LEU A 1089 -11.97 83.98 -24.17
C LEU A 1089 -10.52 84.21 -23.74
N GLU A 1090 -9.60 84.52 -24.67
CA GLU A 1090 -8.22 84.90 -24.33
C GLU A 1090 -8.21 86.17 -23.47
N ARG A 1091 -8.99 87.18 -23.86
CA ARG A 1091 -9.17 88.41 -23.06
C ARG A 1091 -9.90 88.16 -21.74
N PHE A 1092 -10.74 87.14 -21.66
CA PHE A 1092 -11.34 86.71 -20.41
C PHE A 1092 -10.27 86.13 -19.48
N ALA A 1093 -9.48 85.16 -19.96
CA ALA A 1093 -8.40 84.54 -19.22
C ALA A 1093 -7.37 85.57 -18.73
N ASP A 1094 -6.92 86.48 -19.60
CA ASP A 1094 -5.99 87.55 -19.25
C ASP A 1094 -6.49 88.45 -18.11
N LYS A 1095 -7.81 88.63 -18.01
CA LYS A 1095 -8.44 89.48 -17.00
C LYS A 1095 -8.84 88.73 -15.74
N ALA A 1096 -9.09 87.43 -15.83
CA ALA A 1096 -9.64 86.64 -14.72
C ALA A 1096 -8.67 86.58 -13.56
N GLY A 1097 -7.36 86.43 -13.85
CA GLY A 1097 -6.29 86.35 -12.84
C GLY A 1097 -6.38 85.17 -11.87
N HIS A 1098 -7.53 84.47 -11.85
CA HIS A 1098 -7.83 83.30 -11.05
C HIS A 1098 -7.51 82.04 -11.86
N GLU A 1099 -6.67 81.18 -11.30
CA GLU A 1099 -6.09 80.04 -12.02
C GLU A 1099 -7.13 79.10 -12.61
N VAL A 1100 -8.18 78.77 -11.84
CA VAL A 1100 -9.32 77.93 -12.28
C VAL A 1100 -10.01 78.51 -13.51
N LEU A 1101 -10.53 79.75 -13.42
CA LEU A 1101 -11.19 80.42 -14.54
C LEU A 1101 -10.29 80.56 -15.79
N VAL A 1102 -8.98 80.70 -15.58
CA VAL A 1102 -7.99 80.75 -16.67
C VAL A 1102 -7.78 79.37 -17.30
N ARG A 1103 -7.65 78.32 -16.49
CA ARG A 1103 -7.53 76.92 -16.93
C ARG A 1103 -8.73 76.53 -17.80
N ASP A 1104 -9.93 76.79 -17.31
CA ASP A 1104 -11.17 76.38 -17.96
C ASP A 1104 -11.39 77.18 -19.25
N ALA A 1105 -11.13 78.49 -19.23
CA ALA A 1105 -11.17 79.31 -20.45
C ALA A 1105 -10.16 78.85 -21.51
N LYS A 1106 -8.96 78.42 -21.11
CA LYS A 1106 -7.96 77.83 -22.02
C LYS A 1106 -8.44 76.50 -22.61
N ALA A 1107 -9.09 75.66 -21.83
CA ALA A 1107 -9.66 74.42 -22.32
C ALA A 1107 -10.80 74.68 -23.32
N VAL A 1108 -11.70 75.65 -23.06
CA VAL A 1108 -12.71 76.08 -24.05
C VAL A 1108 -12.06 76.64 -25.32
N ILE A 1109 -10.98 77.42 -25.20
CA ILE A 1109 -10.23 77.92 -26.37
C ILE A 1109 -9.66 76.75 -27.19
N ALA A 1110 -9.06 75.77 -26.52
CA ALA A 1110 -8.48 74.60 -27.17
C ALA A 1110 -9.53 73.76 -27.91
N ALA A 1111 -10.74 73.62 -27.36
CA ALA A 1111 -11.85 72.92 -28.01
C ALA A 1111 -12.46 73.69 -29.21
N LEU A 1112 -12.29 75.01 -29.27
CA LEU A 1112 -12.81 75.88 -30.34
C LEU A 1112 -11.79 76.18 -31.46
N SER A 1113 -10.51 75.84 -31.23
CA SER A 1113 -9.38 76.07 -32.14
C SER A 1113 -9.09 74.83 -32.95
#